data_AF-A0A8B9J7C4-F1
#
_entry.id   AF-A0A8B9J7C4-F1
#
_cell.length_a   1.000
_cell.length_b   1.000
_cell.length_c   1.000
_cell.angle_alpha   90.00
_cell.angle_beta   90.00
_cell.angle_gamma   90.00
#
_symmetry.space_group_name_H-M   'P 1'
#
loop_
_entity.id
_entity.type
_entity.pdbx_description
1 polymer ?
#
loop_
_entity_poly.entity_id
_entity_poly.type
_entity_poly.pdbx_seq_one_letter_code
_entity_poly.pdbx_strand_id
1 'polypeptide(L)'
;MMVIHPVFLGRWGLGGLVLTVHVHSGATVLINRTQTAVSKCEVCIGKSCQSSVTLQNSADVEFNCTEPENLFTVEIVRYIVCTESCDRNITPEQYPSLQNFSRTFTWIINGSDENSFSLDFTKTGLRQIRATESCPDKHVYTVSNSTTSIGRFCRNGTIKGMEMNFESSVSLQVPGQEQLEPTTFGVSVGNGITVLAMIKVSLPAEESSQEFFSPNYPGNFPDFNSIRWSFNVPPKYYASVRILDFTEPRCLRDDTHLKYERDGKMVVKKLSDAQLSEHQGSFNLTFRSCLRRNLNSVLSLHFKISAIKRGAEARCTVDLTREEGLLELHIRKSKPTSACILKLSSLIQDTVTVTSEKALTLAFIDCREEDLLLNINQTIACQQQKGCVSSKFSLRVPVLEKCLPGFLQQVSWHLNTPQDGAVELMSPTGSLQQSLPGQTCNSSILLTVTEHEQQGMAVGQFCPQGPIRSVQIQSNITVTASHADGRDLKQITYPLLEGSILESLKERYIINVMPKKDSSVLLATPAWPAGMKPQSTVSWIVSFPSQFEANVEFTNISQVSCANRHTSIEVQKQSSRGETYSWRMDEKPKSVVMEESFYLNMSNCKSVKGSFSVVSQITLLKRKNKSLTIALSVVSVLLLLVVIAFAVVCVINRRKKKQQNSHPEVSVYNPNGHAFLPVPKTTEDDEHIYHCIDDTMVYGHLLKHGEEVNDFEPAVDSYQAFTGPTEVQPLTEHRENTDKIQEVGVYRPFTGPQNAPEVPERSPRQGRNPAHAEQQGADKKISGDDKIVEDQVRTTPGLKIAPLADPEEDDSETPL
;
A
#
# COMPACT_ATOMS: atom_id res chain seq x y z
N MET A 1 94.13 33.03 58.67
CA MET A 1 93.99 32.01 59.74
C MET A 1 92.57 31.47 59.67
N MET A 2 92.33 30.21 60.05
CA MET A 2 91.23 29.36 59.55
C MET A 2 91.38 29.12 58.03
N VAL A 3 91.73 27.93 57.52
CA VAL A 3 91.38 26.52 57.82
C VAL A 3 89.96 26.17 57.34
N ILE A 4 89.90 25.39 56.26
CA ILE A 4 88.70 24.74 55.72
C ILE A 4 88.90 23.24 55.87
N HIS A 5 88.02 22.55 56.59
CA HIS A 5 87.83 21.09 56.53
C HIS A 5 86.39 20.72 56.97
N PRO A 6 85.86 19.54 56.58
CA PRO A 6 84.49 19.47 56.06
C PRO A 6 83.62 18.37 56.71
N VAL A 7 82.69 17.77 55.93
CA VAL A 7 81.77 16.66 56.29
C VAL A 7 80.57 17.17 57.12
N PHE A 8 79.30 16.90 56.80
CA PHE A 8 78.68 15.61 56.42
C PHE A 8 77.87 15.58 55.12
N LEU A 9 77.70 14.37 54.58
CA LEU A 9 76.89 14.08 53.40
C LEU A 9 75.39 14.18 53.73
N GLY A 10 74.66 14.99 52.96
CA GLY A 10 73.22 14.92 52.86
C GLY A 10 72.78 13.63 52.15
N ARG A 11 71.87 12.88 52.76
CA ARG A 11 71.29 11.65 52.21
C ARG A 11 70.40 12.03 51.02
N TRP A 12 70.64 11.47 49.82
CA TRP A 12 69.73 11.64 48.69
C TRP A 12 68.43 10.87 48.99
N GLY A 13 67.37 11.61 49.33
CA GLY A 13 66.01 11.09 49.40
C GLY A 13 65.39 11.04 48.01
N LEU A 14 64.65 9.97 47.71
CA LEU A 14 63.77 9.92 46.54
C LEU A 14 62.65 10.94 46.77
N GLY A 15 62.47 11.89 45.85
CA GLY A 15 61.49 12.96 45.99
C GLY A 15 60.05 12.44 45.85
N GLY A 16 59.33 12.37 46.96
CA GLY A 16 57.90 12.09 46.97
C GLY A 16 57.07 13.32 46.59
N LEU A 17 55.89 13.09 46.00
CA LEU A 17 54.93 14.17 45.75
C LEU A 17 54.13 14.44 47.04
N VAL A 18 54.14 15.68 47.53
CA VAL A 18 53.34 16.11 48.68
C VAL A 18 52.19 16.99 48.20
N LEU A 19 50.96 16.68 48.63
CA LEU A 19 49.73 17.38 48.27
C LEU A 19 48.89 17.68 49.50
N THR A 20 48.55 18.95 49.71
CA THR A 20 47.52 19.36 50.67
C THR A 20 46.14 19.06 50.08
N VAL A 21 45.40 18.14 50.71
CA VAL A 21 44.04 17.78 50.29
C VAL A 21 43.03 18.49 51.17
N HIS A 22 42.29 19.44 50.58
CA HIS A 22 41.20 20.15 51.27
C HIS A 22 39.90 19.35 51.17
N VAL A 23 39.48 18.71 52.26
CA VAL A 23 38.20 17.97 52.32
C VAL A 23 37.08 18.93 52.70
N HIS A 24 36.06 19.01 51.83
CA HIS A 24 34.88 19.84 52.05
C HIS A 24 33.90 19.20 53.05
N SER A 25 33.10 20.03 53.73
CA SER A 25 32.14 19.57 54.74
C SER A 25 31.12 18.58 54.17
N GLY A 26 30.97 17.42 54.82
CA GLY A 26 30.09 16.34 54.40
C GLY A 26 30.58 15.51 53.20
N ALA A 27 31.83 15.67 52.78
CA ALA A 27 32.50 14.80 51.81
C ALA A 27 33.47 13.83 52.52
N THR A 28 33.82 12.75 51.84
CA THR A 28 34.95 11.88 52.19
C THR A 28 35.76 11.61 50.94
N VAL A 29 37.07 11.87 50.98
CA VAL A 29 37.98 11.64 49.86
C VAL A 29 38.74 10.34 50.09
N LEU A 30 38.60 9.40 49.15
CA LEU A 30 39.21 8.08 49.16
C LEU A 30 40.26 8.01 48.05
N ILE A 31 41.53 7.84 48.42
CA ILE A 31 42.65 7.76 47.47
C ILE A 31 43.13 6.31 47.45
N ASN A 32 42.86 5.59 46.37
CA ASN A 32 43.11 4.14 46.24
C ASN A 32 44.14 3.83 45.16
N ARG A 33 45.13 2.98 45.45
CA ARG A 33 46.00 2.41 44.40
C ARG A 33 45.20 1.48 43.50
N THR A 34 45.39 1.59 42.19
CA THR A 34 44.68 0.76 41.20
C THR A 34 45.08 -0.72 41.33
N GLN A 35 44.12 -1.63 41.16
CA GLN A 35 44.35 -3.08 41.33
C GLN A 35 45.32 -3.67 40.29
N THR A 36 45.50 -2.99 39.16
CA THR A 36 46.46 -3.33 38.10
C THR A 36 47.91 -2.95 38.44
N ALA A 37 48.13 -2.09 39.44
CA ALA A 37 49.45 -1.61 39.82
C ALA A 37 50.17 -2.57 40.79
N VAL A 38 51.07 -3.41 40.26
CA VAL A 38 52.03 -4.23 41.03
C VAL A 38 53.18 -3.36 41.59
N SER A 39 52.85 -2.15 42.04
CA SER A 39 53.79 -1.13 42.51
C SER A 39 53.97 -1.18 44.03
N LYS A 40 55.18 -0.85 44.48
CA LYS A 40 55.48 -0.57 45.90
C LYS A 40 55.08 0.85 46.33
N CYS A 41 54.45 1.64 45.45
CA CYS A 41 54.03 2.98 45.82
C CYS A 41 52.92 2.95 46.87
N GLU A 42 53.08 3.77 47.90
CA GLU A 42 52.17 3.94 49.03
C GLU A 42 51.85 5.42 49.21
N VAL A 43 50.66 5.67 49.74
CA VAL A 43 50.15 6.99 50.10
C VAL A 43 50.22 7.15 51.62
N CYS A 44 50.80 8.26 52.07
CA CYS A 44 51.20 8.46 53.46
C CYS A 44 50.53 9.69 54.09
N ILE A 45 50.06 9.55 55.33
CA ILE A 45 49.72 10.69 56.21
C ILE A 45 50.73 10.72 57.35
N GLY A 46 51.58 11.75 57.39
CA GLY A 46 52.63 11.93 58.38
C GLY A 46 53.65 10.80 58.40
N LYS A 47 53.41 9.75 59.21
CA LYS A 47 54.27 8.56 59.32
C LYS A 47 53.57 7.24 58.98
N SER A 48 52.29 7.29 58.59
CA SER A 48 51.49 6.11 58.27
C SER A 48 51.29 6.01 56.76
N CYS A 49 51.98 5.07 56.11
CA CYS A 49 51.88 4.77 54.68
C CYS A 49 51.03 3.52 54.44
N GLN A 50 50.16 3.55 53.42
CA GLN A 50 49.25 2.46 53.06
C GLN A 50 49.04 2.42 51.53
N SER A 51 48.40 1.36 51.00
CA SER A 51 47.99 1.28 49.58
C SER A 51 46.73 2.08 49.24
N SER A 52 46.05 2.62 50.25
CA SER A 52 44.79 3.34 50.16
C SER A 52 44.63 4.23 51.39
N VAL A 53 44.01 5.40 51.26
CA VAL A 53 43.73 6.27 52.41
C VAL A 53 42.40 7.01 52.30
N THR A 54 41.72 7.13 53.43
CA THR A 54 40.40 7.77 53.56
C THR A 54 40.51 9.06 54.37
N LEU A 55 40.09 10.17 53.79
CA LEU A 55 40.16 11.51 54.37
C LEU A 55 38.76 12.05 54.64
N GLN A 56 38.41 12.20 55.92
CA GLN A 56 37.22 12.91 56.38
C GLN A 56 37.49 14.37 56.76
N ASN A 57 38.77 14.72 56.93
CA ASN A 57 39.26 16.06 57.27
C ASN A 57 40.40 16.43 56.31
N SER A 58 40.66 17.73 56.16
CA SER A 58 41.78 18.21 55.34
C SER A 58 43.13 17.76 55.92
N ALA A 59 44.03 17.28 55.07
CA ALA A 59 45.33 16.75 55.48
C ALA A 59 46.38 16.88 54.36
N ASP A 60 47.66 16.92 54.74
CA ASP A 60 48.77 16.75 53.82
C ASP A 60 49.03 15.26 53.56
N VAL A 61 49.23 14.92 52.29
CA VAL A 61 49.39 13.55 51.80
C VAL A 61 50.69 13.46 51.00
N GLU A 62 51.56 12.51 51.35
CA GLU A 62 52.82 12.26 50.66
C GLU A 62 52.77 10.92 49.90
N PHE A 63 53.23 10.89 48.65
CA PHE A 63 53.35 9.68 47.84
C PHE A 63 54.83 9.32 47.70
N ASN A 64 55.21 8.10 48.06
CA ASN A 64 56.61 7.66 48.05
C ASN A 64 57.16 7.26 46.65
N CYS A 65 56.53 7.73 45.57
CA CYS A 65 56.92 7.45 44.19
C CYS A 65 56.74 8.66 43.26
N THR A 66 57.42 8.60 42.12
CA THR A 66 57.17 9.46 40.95
C THR A 66 55.90 9.02 40.22
N GLU A 67 55.15 9.99 39.68
CA GLU A 67 53.90 9.79 38.92
C GLU A 67 52.79 9.01 39.67
N PRO A 68 52.42 9.37 40.92
CA PRO A 68 51.32 8.71 41.63
C PRO A 68 49.96 8.83 40.90
N GLU A 69 49.75 9.83 40.05
CA GLU A 69 48.55 9.98 39.21
C GLU A 69 48.32 8.80 38.23
N ASN A 70 49.38 8.11 37.84
CA ASN A 70 49.32 6.90 37.00
C ASN A 70 49.00 5.63 37.80
N LEU A 71 49.07 5.69 39.14
CA LEU A 71 48.94 4.54 40.04
C LEU A 71 47.74 4.63 40.98
N PHE A 72 47.23 5.83 41.28
CA PHE A 72 46.14 6.06 42.22
C PHE A 72 44.92 6.72 41.55
N THR A 73 43.73 6.28 41.96
CA THR A 73 42.43 6.90 41.63
C THR A 73 41.85 7.55 42.87
N VAL A 74 41.19 8.70 42.69
CA VAL A 74 40.50 9.43 43.75
C VAL A 74 38.99 9.22 43.61
N GLU A 75 38.32 8.86 44.69
CA GLU A 75 36.86 8.92 44.79
C GLU A 75 36.45 9.96 45.84
N ILE A 76 35.48 10.82 45.53
CA ILE A 76 34.93 11.83 46.43
C ILE A 76 33.49 11.46 46.71
N VAL A 77 33.24 10.86 47.87
CA VAL A 77 31.92 10.36 48.28
C VAL A 77 31.17 11.41 49.09
N ARG A 78 29.89 11.63 48.77
CA ARG A 78 28.95 12.44 49.55
C ARG A 78 27.64 11.68 49.77
N TYR A 79 27.12 11.73 50.99
CA TYR A 79 25.83 11.15 51.34
C TYR A 79 24.73 12.22 51.29
N ILE A 80 23.61 11.88 50.65
CA ILE A 80 22.44 12.71 50.40
C ILE A 80 21.24 12.03 51.06
N VAL A 81 20.97 12.37 52.32
CA VAL A 81 19.81 11.87 53.06
C VAL A 81 18.59 12.73 52.73
N CYS A 82 17.49 12.10 52.33
CA CYS A 82 16.22 12.73 51.95
C CYS A 82 15.04 12.08 52.69
N THR A 83 14.71 12.61 53.87
CA THR A 83 13.60 12.14 54.71
C THR A 83 12.34 13.00 54.58
N GLU A 84 12.45 14.29 54.84
CA GLU A 84 11.32 15.25 54.86
C GLU A 84 11.44 16.36 53.80
N SER A 85 12.67 16.75 53.46
CA SER A 85 12.96 17.67 52.35
C SER A 85 14.20 17.19 51.59
N CYS A 86 14.14 17.28 50.26
CA CYS A 86 15.17 16.74 49.38
C CYS A 86 15.64 17.75 48.32
N ASP A 87 14.86 18.82 48.09
CA ASP A 87 14.96 19.75 46.97
C ASP A 87 16.26 20.58 47.00
N ARG A 88 17.30 20.07 46.33
CA ARG A 88 18.61 20.73 46.25
C ARG A 88 19.30 20.50 44.92
N ASN A 89 20.11 21.49 44.53
CA ASN A 89 20.95 21.44 43.35
C ASN A 89 22.33 20.85 43.74
N ILE A 90 22.70 19.72 43.15
CA ILE A 90 23.97 19.03 43.36
C ILE A 90 24.93 19.42 42.23
N THR A 91 26.10 19.94 42.59
CA THR A 91 27.16 20.35 41.66
C THR A 91 28.48 19.71 42.12
N PRO A 92 29.31 19.16 41.22
CA PRO A 92 30.61 18.60 41.61
C PRO A 92 31.57 19.70 42.05
N GLU A 93 32.30 19.42 43.14
CA GLU A 93 33.19 20.39 43.77
C GLU A 93 34.60 20.30 43.19
N GLN A 94 35.27 21.43 43.05
CA GLN A 94 36.64 21.47 42.55
C GLN A 94 37.64 21.12 43.66
N TYR A 95 38.52 20.15 43.39
CA TYR A 95 39.66 19.78 44.23
C TYR A 95 40.96 20.09 43.46
N PRO A 96 41.53 21.32 43.57
CA PRO A 96 42.65 21.75 42.74
C PRO A 96 43.90 20.87 42.85
N SER A 97 44.26 20.45 44.07
CA SER A 97 45.42 19.58 44.33
C SER A 97 45.27 18.16 43.80
N LEU A 98 44.08 17.75 43.33
CA LEU A 98 43.80 16.41 42.81
C LEU A 98 43.49 16.39 41.30
N GLN A 99 43.63 17.51 40.58
CA GLN A 99 43.28 17.61 39.15
C GLN A 99 44.03 16.62 38.25
N ASN A 100 45.30 16.31 38.57
CA ASN A 100 46.09 15.34 37.79
C ASN A 100 45.58 13.90 37.90
N PHE A 101 44.83 13.56 38.95
CA PHE A 101 44.34 12.21 39.20
C PHE A 101 43.01 11.95 38.50
N SER A 102 42.77 10.70 38.09
CA SER A 102 41.43 10.25 37.73
C SER A 102 40.52 10.35 38.96
N ARG A 103 39.47 11.16 38.86
CA ARG A 103 38.53 11.48 39.94
C ARG A 103 37.15 10.91 39.62
N THR A 104 36.52 10.28 40.61
CA THR A 104 35.11 9.91 40.58
C THR A 104 34.39 10.67 41.69
N PHE A 105 33.40 11.48 41.33
CA PHE A 105 32.51 12.12 42.31
C PHE A 105 31.30 11.23 42.49
N THR A 106 31.03 10.73 43.70
CA THR A 106 29.97 9.75 43.98
C THR A 106 28.99 10.32 45.00
N TRP A 107 27.73 10.47 44.60
CA TRP A 107 26.64 10.90 45.46
C TRP A 107 25.73 9.71 45.75
N ILE A 108 25.70 9.29 47.01
CA ILE A 108 24.84 8.20 47.51
C ILE A 108 23.56 8.83 48.07
N ILE A 109 22.41 8.47 47.50
CA ILE A 109 21.12 9.12 47.76
C ILE A 109 20.20 8.14 48.48
N ASN A 110 19.93 8.45 49.75
CA ASN A 110 19.13 7.63 50.65
C ASN A 110 17.79 8.34 50.92
N GLY A 111 16.70 7.81 50.35
CA GLY A 111 15.33 8.19 50.68
C GLY A 111 14.82 7.50 51.96
N SER A 112 13.54 7.69 52.27
CA SER A 112 12.78 6.77 53.14
C SER A 112 12.12 5.66 52.30
N ASP A 113 11.76 4.53 52.92
CA ASP A 113 11.21 3.37 52.22
C ASP A 113 9.88 3.65 51.49
N GLU A 114 9.14 4.67 51.92
CA GLU A 114 7.85 5.09 51.32
C GLU A 114 8.02 6.10 50.17
N ASN A 115 9.16 6.79 50.07
CA ASN A 115 9.35 7.91 49.14
C ASN A 115 10.41 7.61 48.07
N SER A 116 9.99 7.64 46.81
CA SER A 116 10.95 7.79 45.69
C SER A 116 11.51 9.21 45.64
N PHE A 117 12.63 9.39 44.94
CA PHE A 117 13.18 10.70 44.60
C PHE A 117 13.32 10.85 43.09
N SER A 118 13.25 12.09 42.61
CA SER A 118 13.51 12.41 41.21
C SER A 118 14.88 13.07 41.08
N LEU A 119 15.67 12.59 40.13
CA LEU A 119 16.90 13.22 39.64
C LEU A 119 16.52 14.12 38.45
N ASP A 120 16.74 15.43 38.57
CA ASP A 120 16.52 16.40 37.50
C ASP A 120 17.82 16.64 36.72
N PHE A 121 17.82 16.15 35.48
CA PHE A 121 18.87 16.38 34.50
C PHE A 121 18.42 17.36 33.40
N THR A 122 17.37 18.16 33.60
CA THR A 122 16.80 19.03 32.55
C THR A 122 17.85 19.98 31.95
N LYS A 123 18.69 20.57 32.80
CA LYS A 123 19.79 21.47 32.42
C LYS A 123 20.95 20.74 31.72
N THR A 124 21.35 19.58 32.24
CA THR A 124 22.57 18.86 31.81
C THR A 124 22.32 17.93 30.61
N GLY A 125 21.16 17.28 30.57
CA GLY A 125 20.70 16.33 29.55
C GLY A 125 21.57 15.08 29.44
N LEU A 126 21.04 13.88 29.67
CA LEU A 126 21.81 12.64 29.56
C LEU A 126 21.53 11.87 28.27
N ARG A 127 22.58 11.30 27.67
CA ARG A 127 22.53 10.34 26.55
C ARG A 127 23.16 9.04 27.03
N GLN A 128 22.40 7.94 27.02
CA GLN A 128 22.90 6.61 27.42
C GLN A 128 23.95 6.13 26.40
N ILE A 129 24.99 5.45 26.89
CA ILE A 129 26.11 4.97 26.09
C ILE A 129 26.44 3.50 26.38
N ARG A 130 27.12 2.85 25.44
CA ARG A 130 27.61 1.46 25.62
C ARG A 130 28.82 1.43 26.57
N ALA A 131 29.09 0.28 27.19
CA ALA A 131 30.24 0.11 28.09
C ALA A 131 31.60 0.39 27.43
N THR A 132 31.72 0.17 26.11
CA THR A 132 32.92 0.43 25.29
C THR A 132 32.98 1.83 24.68
N GLU A 133 31.94 2.65 24.88
CA GLU A 133 31.85 4.01 24.32
C GLU A 133 32.43 5.03 25.32
N SER A 134 33.01 6.11 24.79
CA SER A 134 33.58 7.21 25.58
C SER A 134 32.89 8.53 25.22
N CYS A 135 32.71 9.41 26.20
CA CYS A 135 32.07 10.71 25.97
C CYS A 135 33.03 11.69 25.26
N PRO A 136 32.52 12.60 24.39
CA PRO A 136 33.37 13.56 23.68
C PRO A 136 34.14 14.52 24.61
N ASP A 137 33.55 14.83 25.76
CA ASP A 137 34.10 15.62 26.86
C ASP A 137 34.78 14.76 27.94
N LYS A 138 34.91 13.44 27.70
CA LYS A 138 35.44 12.40 28.61
C LYS A 138 34.74 12.28 29.98
N HIS A 139 33.71 13.08 30.26
CA HIS A 139 32.96 13.07 31.52
C HIS A 139 31.87 11.99 31.44
N VAL A 140 32.05 10.89 32.19
CA VAL A 140 31.09 9.78 32.18
C VAL A 140 30.27 9.79 33.45
N TYR A 141 28.96 10.01 33.31
CA TYR A 141 28.00 9.78 34.38
C TYR A 141 27.64 8.29 34.44
N THR A 142 27.52 7.73 35.65
CA THR A 142 26.91 6.41 35.88
C THR A 142 25.81 6.58 36.91
N VAL A 143 24.66 5.94 36.68
CA VAL A 143 23.53 5.93 37.63
C VAL A 143 23.22 4.48 37.98
N SER A 144 23.03 4.19 39.26
CA SER A 144 22.75 2.85 39.79
C SER A 144 21.67 2.88 40.87
N ASN A 145 20.79 1.88 40.88
CA ASN A 145 19.87 1.60 41.99
C ASN A 145 20.43 0.40 42.76
N SER A 146 20.84 0.62 44.01
CA SER A 146 21.66 -0.27 44.83
C SER A 146 22.78 -0.92 43.99
N THR A 147 22.80 -2.25 43.88
CA THR A 147 23.79 -3.02 43.09
C THR A 147 23.57 -3.00 41.56
N THR A 148 22.47 -2.44 41.04
CA THR A 148 22.11 -2.49 39.61
C THR A 148 22.43 -1.18 38.89
N SER A 149 23.29 -1.24 37.86
CA SER A 149 23.58 -0.07 37.03
C SER A 149 22.44 0.20 36.05
N ILE A 150 21.81 1.37 36.15
CA ILE A 150 20.81 1.86 35.18
C ILE A 150 21.48 2.13 33.83
N GLY A 151 22.71 2.63 33.86
CA GLY A 151 23.55 2.79 32.68
C GLY A 151 24.72 3.76 32.89
N ARG A 152 25.51 3.90 31.83
CA ARG A 152 26.52 4.95 31.64
C ARG A 152 25.97 5.99 30.69
N PHE A 153 26.31 7.26 30.91
CA PHE A 153 25.73 8.40 30.19
C PHE A 153 26.78 9.49 29.90
N CYS A 154 26.61 10.15 28.75
CA CYS A 154 27.25 11.43 28.44
C CYS A 154 26.27 12.59 28.61
N ARG A 155 26.79 13.81 28.70
CA ARG A 155 26.01 15.05 28.73
C ARG A 155 25.38 15.40 27.38
N ASN A 156 24.56 16.46 27.35
CA ASN A 156 23.87 17.01 26.18
C ASN A 156 22.93 16.03 25.46
N GLY A 157 22.21 15.20 26.21
CA GLY A 157 21.20 14.25 25.69
C GLY A 157 19.72 14.55 26.03
N THR A 158 18.85 13.66 25.57
CA THR A 158 17.38 13.73 25.67
C THR A 158 16.80 13.28 27.02
N ILE A 159 17.53 12.52 27.82
CA ILE A 159 17.08 12.12 29.16
C ILE A 159 17.15 13.37 30.05
N LYS A 160 15.99 13.84 30.49
CA LYS A 160 15.85 15.05 31.32
C LYS A 160 15.61 14.75 32.79
N GLY A 161 15.34 13.50 33.15
CA GLY A 161 15.32 13.09 34.55
C GLY A 161 15.16 11.59 34.73
N MET A 162 15.20 11.15 35.99
CA MET A 162 14.89 9.79 36.41
C MET A 162 14.09 9.85 37.72
N GLU A 163 13.15 8.94 37.93
CA GLU A 163 12.60 8.61 39.25
C GLU A 163 13.15 7.25 39.69
N MET A 164 13.52 7.14 40.97
CA MET A 164 14.21 5.98 41.53
C MET A 164 13.77 5.74 42.97
N ASN A 165 13.81 4.48 43.39
CA ASN A 165 13.53 4.05 44.76
C ASN A 165 14.80 4.07 45.63
N PHE A 166 14.65 3.68 46.90
CA PHE A 166 15.66 3.66 47.96
C PHE A 166 17.08 3.21 47.53
N GLU A 167 18.10 3.83 48.15
CA GLU A 167 19.54 3.60 47.92
C GLU A 167 19.96 3.66 46.44
N SER A 168 20.05 4.86 45.87
CA SER A 168 20.73 5.04 44.58
C SER A 168 22.13 5.63 44.73
N SER A 169 22.93 5.47 43.69
CA SER A 169 24.13 6.27 43.49
C SER A 169 24.14 6.93 42.11
N VAL A 170 24.52 8.20 42.09
CA VAL A 170 24.95 8.91 40.88
C VAL A 170 26.46 9.09 41.03
N SER A 171 27.23 8.75 39.99
CA SER A 171 28.65 9.07 39.96
C SER A 171 29.06 9.77 38.66
N LEU A 172 30.08 10.62 38.75
CA LEU A 172 30.69 11.34 37.64
C LEU A 172 32.19 11.02 37.61
N GLN A 173 32.63 10.26 36.62
CA GLN A 173 34.03 9.97 36.36
C GLN A 173 34.65 11.05 35.45
N VAL A 174 35.76 11.63 35.90
CA VAL A 174 36.57 12.63 35.19
C VAL A 174 38.03 12.15 35.18
N PRO A 175 38.66 11.93 34.01
CA PRO A 175 40.05 11.50 33.95
C PRO A 175 41.05 12.48 34.59
N GLY A 176 42.28 12.02 34.77
CA GLY A 176 43.39 12.87 35.17
C GLY A 176 43.66 13.96 34.14
N GLN A 177 44.10 15.13 34.61
CA GLN A 177 44.42 16.35 33.82
C GLN A 177 43.22 17.03 33.14
N GLU A 178 42.05 16.38 33.06
CA GLU A 178 40.81 17.00 32.55
C GLU A 178 40.22 18.00 33.55
N GLN A 179 39.76 19.15 33.05
CA GLN A 179 39.08 20.15 33.87
C GLN A 179 37.69 19.65 34.28
N LEU A 180 37.30 19.90 35.53
CA LEU A 180 35.96 19.57 36.02
C LEU A 180 34.96 20.64 35.56
N GLU A 181 34.11 20.28 34.61
CA GLU A 181 32.99 21.11 34.17
C GLU A 181 31.82 21.01 35.17
N PRO A 182 31.42 22.11 35.85
CA PRO A 182 30.52 22.09 37.00
C PRO A 182 29.03 21.98 36.61
N THR A 183 28.65 20.93 35.90
CA THR A 183 27.26 20.70 35.48
C THR A 183 26.40 20.16 36.62
N THR A 184 25.48 21.01 37.10
CA THR A 184 24.51 20.73 38.16
C THR A 184 23.42 19.73 37.74
N PHE A 185 22.97 18.90 38.67
CA PHE A 185 21.70 18.18 38.60
C PHE A 185 20.84 18.46 39.84
N GLY A 186 19.52 18.45 39.70
CA GLY A 186 18.60 18.56 40.83
C GLY A 186 18.33 17.21 41.47
N VAL A 187 18.07 17.20 42.77
CA VAL A 187 17.41 16.08 43.47
C VAL A 187 16.18 16.65 44.15
N SER A 188 15.05 15.95 44.06
CA SER A 188 13.78 16.31 44.72
C SER A 188 13.06 15.05 45.23
N VAL A 189 12.04 15.21 46.06
CA VAL A 189 11.10 14.11 46.33
C VAL A 189 10.32 13.78 45.04
N GLY A 190 9.95 12.52 44.84
CA GLY A 190 9.25 12.03 43.66
C GLY A 190 8.06 11.13 44.01
N ASN A 191 7.11 10.99 43.07
CA ASN A 191 5.93 10.15 43.27
C ASN A 191 6.33 8.66 43.23
N GLY A 192 6.07 7.93 44.32
CA GLY A 192 6.51 6.54 44.52
C GLY A 192 6.26 5.61 43.32
N ILE A 193 7.32 4.91 42.87
CA ILE A 193 7.28 4.05 41.69
C ILE A 193 7.40 2.56 42.04
N THR A 194 6.66 1.71 41.32
CA THR A 194 6.71 0.24 41.45
C THR A 194 7.70 -0.42 40.49
N VAL A 195 8.63 0.35 39.91
CA VAL A 195 9.63 -0.09 38.94
C VAL A 195 11.03 0.32 39.41
N LEU A 196 12.08 -0.38 38.98
CA LEU A 196 13.46 -0.17 39.43
C LEU A 196 13.97 1.25 39.09
N ALA A 197 13.54 1.80 37.96
CA ALA A 197 13.67 3.22 37.62
C ALA A 197 12.62 3.62 36.57
N MET A 198 12.24 4.90 36.56
CA MET A 198 11.44 5.52 35.51
C MET A 198 12.23 6.67 34.86
N ILE A 199 12.74 6.44 33.65
CA ILE A 199 13.60 7.37 32.91
C ILE A 199 12.72 8.33 32.10
N LYS A 200 12.84 9.64 32.38
CA LYS A 200 12.08 10.72 31.72
C LYS A 200 12.88 11.23 30.51
N VAL A 201 12.36 10.98 29.30
CA VAL A 201 13.00 11.32 28.02
C VAL A 201 12.19 12.40 27.31
N SER A 202 12.81 13.49 26.88
CA SER A 202 12.20 14.47 25.98
C SER A 202 12.93 14.47 24.64
N LEU A 203 12.24 14.01 23.60
CA LEU A 203 12.76 14.03 22.23
C LEU A 203 12.79 15.49 21.72
N PRO A 204 13.79 15.89 20.91
CA PRO A 204 13.86 17.25 20.36
C PRO A 204 12.81 17.46 19.27
N ALA A 205 12.47 18.72 18.97
CA ALA A 205 11.45 19.10 17.99
C ALA A 205 11.96 19.02 16.53
N GLU A 206 12.78 18.02 16.23
CA GLU A 206 13.49 17.77 14.97
C GLU A 206 13.56 16.27 14.68
N GLU A 207 13.81 15.92 13.42
CA GLU A 207 14.02 14.51 13.03
C GLU A 207 15.31 13.99 13.67
N SER A 208 15.15 13.01 14.55
CA SER A 208 16.19 12.60 15.48
C SER A 208 16.02 11.14 15.87
N SER A 209 17.10 10.48 16.28
CA SER A 209 17.04 9.07 16.67
C SER A 209 18.13 8.74 17.69
N GLN A 210 17.77 8.00 18.74
CA GLN A 210 18.64 7.70 19.87
C GLN A 210 18.47 6.24 20.31
N GLU A 211 19.58 5.63 20.74
CA GLU A 211 19.64 4.28 21.28
C GLU A 211 19.51 4.27 22.81
N PHE A 212 18.90 3.20 23.32
CA PHE A 212 18.61 2.96 24.73
C PHE A 212 18.89 1.49 25.07
N PHE A 213 19.29 1.25 26.31
CA PHE A 213 19.81 -0.03 26.78
C PHE A 213 19.17 -0.44 28.11
N SER A 214 18.97 -1.74 28.33
CA SER A 214 18.54 -2.27 29.63
C SER A 214 19.57 -2.00 30.73
N PRO A 215 19.18 -2.02 32.02
CA PRO A 215 20.13 -2.01 33.13
C PRO A 215 21.15 -3.14 32.99
N ASN A 216 22.37 -2.89 33.47
CA ASN A 216 23.57 -3.73 33.36
C ASN A 216 24.03 -4.08 31.92
N TYR A 217 23.41 -3.58 30.84
CA TYR A 217 23.71 -3.97 29.44
C TYR A 217 25.22 -3.84 29.09
N PRO A 218 25.83 -4.83 28.40
CA PRO A 218 25.23 -6.05 27.82
C PRO A 218 25.07 -7.22 28.82
N GLY A 219 25.33 -7.01 30.11
CA GLY A 219 25.03 -7.96 31.17
C GLY A 219 23.54 -8.07 31.50
N ASN A 220 23.24 -8.90 32.50
CA ASN A 220 21.87 -9.33 32.81
C ASN A 220 21.04 -8.27 33.53
N PHE A 221 19.89 -7.91 32.93
CA PHE A 221 18.82 -7.18 33.59
C PHE A 221 18.21 -8.05 34.72
N PRO A 222 18.22 -7.61 36.00
CA PRO A 222 17.86 -8.48 37.13
C PRO A 222 16.45 -9.07 37.07
N ASP A 223 16.33 -10.33 37.48
CA ASP A 223 15.09 -11.09 37.60
C ASP A 223 14.02 -10.36 38.45
N PHE A 224 12.74 -10.62 38.16
CA PHE A 224 11.55 -10.01 38.76
C PHE A 224 11.45 -8.47 38.73
N ASN A 225 12.44 -7.76 38.21
CA ASN A 225 12.41 -6.30 38.08
C ASN A 225 11.78 -5.83 36.76
N SER A 226 11.36 -4.57 36.75
CA SER A 226 10.93 -3.87 35.55
C SER A 226 11.51 -2.45 35.51
N ILE A 227 11.72 -1.91 34.32
CA ILE A 227 12.20 -0.55 34.08
C ILE A 227 11.26 0.15 33.10
N ARG A 228 11.01 1.45 33.31
CA ARG A 228 10.14 2.27 32.46
C ARG A 228 10.92 3.40 31.82
N TRP A 229 10.67 3.65 30.54
CA TRP A 229 10.98 4.90 29.87
C TRP A 229 9.67 5.64 29.60
N SER A 230 9.65 6.94 29.90
CA SER A 230 8.53 7.83 29.58
C SER A 230 9.00 8.81 28.51
N PHE A 231 8.45 8.66 27.30
CA PHE A 231 8.84 9.44 26.13
C PHE A 231 7.88 10.60 25.93
N ASN A 232 8.35 11.81 26.20
CA ASN A 232 7.70 13.05 25.79
C ASN A 232 8.02 13.30 24.31
N VAL A 233 6.98 13.27 23.46
CA VAL A 233 7.09 13.38 22.00
C VAL A 233 6.54 14.75 21.57
N PRO A 234 7.34 15.63 20.93
CA PRO A 234 6.89 16.97 20.56
C PRO A 234 5.66 16.98 19.63
N PRO A 235 4.80 18.00 19.74
CA PRO A 235 3.72 18.22 18.78
C PRO A 235 4.24 18.27 17.34
N LYS A 236 3.47 17.72 16.39
CA LYS A 236 3.82 17.52 14.96
C LYS A 236 4.82 16.38 14.67
N TYR A 237 5.32 15.68 15.68
CA TYR A 237 6.14 14.47 15.49
C TYR A 237 5.36 13.20 15.89
N TYR A 238 5.90 12.05 15.49
CA TYR A 238 5.56 10.74 16.06
C TYR A 238 6.84 9.98 16.40
N ALA A 239 6.76 9.03 17.33
CA ALA A 239 7.87 8.19 17.72
C ALA A 239 7.79 6.80 17.09
N SER A 240 8.91 6.22 16.68
CA SER A 240 8.99 4.83 16.22
C SER A 240 9.95 4.04 17.09
N VAL A 241 9.54 2.85 17.56
CA VAL A 241 10.32 1.96 18.43
C VAL A 241 10.84 0.79 17.62
N ARG A 242 12.17 0.61 17.60
CA ARG A 242 12.84 -0.51 16.91
C ARG A 242 13.82 -1.19 17.85
N ILE A 243 13.60 -2.47 18.15
CA ILE A 243 14.63 -3.31 18.78
C ILE A 243 15.79 -3.47 17.77
N LEU A 244 17.02 -3.34 18.27
CA LEU A 244 18.25 -3.52 17.49
C LEU A 244 18.91 -4.86 17.81
N ASP A 245 18.98 -5.20 19.10
CA ASP A 245 19.52 -6.46 19.61
C ASP A 245 18.84 -6.83 20.95
N PHE A 246 18.72 -8.11 21.25
CA PHE A 246 18.20 -8.61 22.53
C PHE A 246 18.65 -10.04 22.81
N THR A 247 18.77 -10.38 24.09
CA THR A 247 18.97 -11.77 24.54
C THR A 247 17.83 -12.16 25.48
N GLU A 248 17.15 -13.27 25.21
CA GLU A 248 16.03 -13.76 26.01
C GLU A 248 16.36 -15.11 26.69
N PRO A 249 16.31 -15.20 28.03
CA PRO A 249 16.56 -16.44 28.77
C PRO A 249 15.30 -17.31 28.83
N ARG A 250 15.46 -18.60 29.16
CA ARG A 250 14.31 -19.48 29.42
C ARG A 250 13.70 -19.15 30.78
N CYS A 251 12.52 -18.53 30.79
CA CYS A 251 11.79 -18.17 32.00
C CYS A 251 11.25 -19.39 32.77
N LEU A 252 11.01 -19.23 34.08
CA LEU A 252 10.33 -20.20 34.95
C LEU A 252 8.87 -19.81 35.22
N ARG A 253 8.62 -18.51 35.41
CA ARG A 253 7.31 -17.86 35.52
C ARG A 253 7.42 -16.46 34.93
N ASP A 254 6.31 -15.98 34.37
CA ASP A 254 6.15 -14.77 33.54
C ASP A 254 7.04 -14.76 32.29
N ASP A 255 6.48 -14.44 31.12
CA ASP A 255 7.27 -14.23 29.90
C ASP A 255 7.89 -12.83 29.89
N THR A 256 9.09 -12.66 29.32
CA THR A 256 9.66 -11.31 29.12
C THR A 256 8.85 -10.56 28.06
N HIS A 257 8.61 -9.27 28.31
CA HIS A 257 7.79 -8.48 27.40
C HIS A 257 8.03 -6.97 27.52
N LEU A 258 7.66 -6.28 26.45
CA LEU A 258 7.46 -4.84 26.39
C LEU A 258 5.98 -4.51 26.56
N LYS A 259 5.65 -3.70 27.58
CA LYS A 259 4.35 -3.08 27.77
C LYS A 259 4.41 -1.65 27.27
N TYR A 260 3.62 -1.35 26.25
CA TYR A 260 3.36 0.00 25.74
C TYR A 260 2.09 0.53 26.39
N GLU A 261 2.10 1.81 26.80
CA GLU A 261 0.99 2.43 27.53
C GLU A 261 0.81 3.89 27.09
N ARG A 262 -0.41 4.24 26.67
CA ARG A 262 -0.80 5.57 26.19
C ARG A 262 -2.32 5.77 26.34
N ASP A 263 -2.76 6.92 26.85
CA ASP A 263 -4.19 7.28 26.99
C ASP A 263 -5.04 6.21 27.72
N GLY A 264 -4.47 5.57 28.74
CA GLY A 264 -5.09 4.43 29.45
C GLY A 264 -5.13 3.11 28.68
N LYS A 265 -4.83 3.11 27.37
CA LYS A 265 -4.72 1.90 26.55
C LYS A 265 -3.35 1.25 26.76
N MET A 266 -3.35 -0.08 26.88
CA MET A 266 -2.16 -0.90 27.11
C MET A 266 -2.02 -1.94 26.00
N VAL A 267 -0.80 -2.14 25.49
CA VAL A 267 -0.47 -3.19 24.51
C VAL A 267 0.78 -3.92 24.98
N VAL A 268 0.76 -5.24 24.97
CA VAL A 268 1.91 -6.09 25.35
C VAL A 268 2.47 -6.78 24.11
N LYS A 269 3.79 -6.87 24.02
CA LYS A 269 4.56 -7.50 22.94
C LYS A 269 5.71 -8.32 23.51
N LYS A 270 5.98 -9.49 22.94
CA LYS A 270 7.23 -10.23 23.19
C LYS A 270 8.40 -9.51 22.50
N LEU A 271 9.64 -9.82 22.90
CA LEU A 271 10.84 -9.24 22.28
C LEU A 271 10.99 -9.66 20.81
N SER A 272 10.58 -10.89 20.47
CA SER A 272 10.58 -11.46 19.13
C SER A 272 9.43 -11.00 18.23
N ASP A 273 8.41 -10.33 18.76
CA ASP A 273 7.27 -9.87 17.97
C ASP A 273 7.64 -8.68 17.07
N ALA A 274 6.89 -8.50 15.98
CA ALA A 274 6.84 -7.22 15.27
C ALA A 274 6.36 -6.12 16.23
N GLN A 275 7.27 -5.20 16.57
CA GLN A 275 7.03 -4.09 17.49
C GLN A 275 6.11 -3.02 16.87
N LEU A 276 5.55 -2.18 17.74
CA LEU A 276 4.67 -1.09 17.31
C LEU A 276 5.48 0.00 16.60
N SER A 277 5.23 0.12 15.30
CA SER A 277 5.61 1.31 14.53
C SER A 277 4.60 2.43 14.82
N GLU A 278 5.07 3.68 14.84
CA GLU A 278 4.23 4.89 14.79
C GLU A 278 3.40 5.21 16.06
N HIS A 279 4.08 5.41 17.19
CA HIS A 279 3.50 6.00 18.38
C HIS A 279 3.20 7.50 18.21
N GLN A 280 1.92 7.82 18.15
CA GLN A 280 1.43 9.19 18.11
C GLN A 280 1.28 9.75 19.53
N GLY A 281 1.91 10.88 19.83
CA GLY A 281 1.91 11.49 21.17
C GLY A 281 2.88 10.82 22.16
N SER A 282 2.99 11.41 23.36
CA SER A 282 3.84 10.92 24.43
C SER A 282 3.35 9.58 24.98
N PHE A 283 4.25 8.66 25.33
CA PHE A 283 3.91 7.28 25.73
C PHE A 283 4.91 6.69 26.72
N ASN A 284 4.47 5.70 27.49
CA ASN A 284 5.32 4.89 28.37
C ASN A 284 5.69 3.57 27.69
N LEU A 285 6.95 3.16 27.84
CA LEU A 285 7.46 1.84 27.50
C LEU A 285 8.01 1.20 28.78
N THR A 286 7.45 0.06 29.21
CA THR A 286 7.96 -0.70 30.36
C THR A 286 8.50 -2.04 29.88
N PHE A 287 9.75 -2.36 30.23
CA PHE A 287 10.36 -3.67 30.01
C PHE A 287 10.33 -4.47 31.31
N ARG A 288 9.77 -5.69 31.27
CA ARG A 288 9.65 -6.59 32.43
C ARG A 288 10.52 -7.83 32.24
N SER A 289 11.35 -8.10 33.23
CA SER A 289 12.13 -9.35 33.32
C SER A 289 11.26 -10.53 33.78
N CYS A 290 11.82 -11.73 33.67
CA CYS A 290 11.26 -12.95 34.24
C CYS A 290 12.26 -13.61 35.20
N LEU A 291 11.80 -14.62 35.94
CA LEU A 291 12.71 -15.49 36.69
C LEU A 291 13.40 -16.48 35.73
N ARG A 292 14.73 -16.44 35.65
CA ARG A 292 15.53 -17.26 34.74
C ARG A 292 15.68 -18.69 35.27
N ARG A 293 15.53 -19.68 34.38
CA ARG A 293 15.77 -21.11 34.67
C ARG A 293 17.25 -21.47 34.78
N ASN A 294 18.13 -20.63 34.24
CA ASN A 294 19.58 -20.81 34.28
C ASN A 294 20.23 -19.45 34.57
N LEU A 295 20.93 -19.35 35.70
CA LEU A 295 21.60 -18.12 36.15
C LEU A 295 22.70 -17.63 35.19
N ASN A 296 23.23 -18.51 34.34
CA ASN A 296 24.23 -18.17 33.32
C ASN A 296 23.59 -17.60 32.02
N SER A 297 22.27 -17.64 31.88
CA SER A 297 21.57 -17.04 30.72
C SER A 297 21.29 -15.56 30.98
N VAL A 298 21.45 -14.72 29.96
CA VAL A 298 21.39 -13.25 30.09
C VAL A 298 20.12 -12.70 29.47
N LEU A 299 19.37 -11.90 30.24
CA LEU A 299 18.35 -10.99 29.70
C LEU A 299 18.98 -9.63 29.39
N SER A 300 18.93 -9.20 28.13
CA SER A 300 19.42 -7.88 27.72
C SER A 300 18.57 -7.31 26.58
N LEU A 301 18.50 -5.99 26.48
CA LEU A 301 17.74 -5.28 25.45
C LEU A 301 18.47 -4.02 24.97
N HIS A 302 18.61 -3.89 23.66
CA HIS A 302 19.10 -2.70 22.96
C HIS A 302 18.05 -2.27 21.93
N PHE A 303 17.55 -1.03 22.06
CA PHE A 303 16.51 -0.51 21.19
C PHE A 303 16.77 0.94 20.80
N LYS A 304 16.05 1.39 19.77
CA LYS A 304 16.19 2.71 19.15
C LYS A 304 14.83 3.38 19.05
N ILE A 305 14.78 4.63 19.48
CA ILE A 305 13.61 5.52 19.39
C ILE A 305 13.92 6.59 18.37
N SER A 306 13.02 6.80 17.40
CA SER A 306 13.17 7.85 16.38
C SER A 306 11.99 8.79 16.41
N ALA A 307 12.22 10.10 16.52
CA ALA A 307 11.21 11.12 16.26
C ALA A 307 11.20 11.43 14.76
N ILE A 308 10.03 11.27 14.14
CA ILE A 308 9.82 11.48 12.70
C ILE A 308 8.76 12.58 12.53
N LYS A 309 9.02 13.52 11.62
CA LYS A 309 8.18 14.68 11.39
C LYS A 309 6.95 14.29 10.58
N ARG A 310 5.80 14.87 10.90
CA ARG A 310 4.60 14.76 10.06
C ARG A 310 4.57 15.83 8.97
N GLY A 311 3.93 15.50 7.86
CA GLY A 311 3.51 16.44 6.84
C GLY A 311 2.46 17.45 7.33
N ALA A 312 2.08 18.35 6.44
CA ALA A 312 1.03 19.32 6.71
C ALA A 312 -0.36 18.65 6.74
N GLU A 313 -1.29 19.24 7.51
CA GLU A 313 -2.70 18.83 7.46
C GLU A 313 -3.35 19.36 6.18
N ALA A 314 -3.50 18.47 5.18
CA ALA A 314 -4.26 18.74 3.98
C ALA A 314 -5.76 18.67 4.29
N ARG A 315 -6.52 19.67 3.85
CA ARG A 315 -7.98 19.71 4.05
C ARG A 315 -8.69 19.57 2.71
N CYS A 316 -9.76 18.79 2.69
CA CYS A 316 -10.62 18.61 1.53
C CYS A 316 -12.07 18.68 1.96
N THR A 317 -12.84 19.59 1.35
CA THR A 317 -14.29 19.65 1.52
C THR A 317 -14.92 18.80 0.43
N VAL A 318 -15.53 17.68 0.81
CA VAL A 318 -16.22 16.78 -0.11
C VAL A 318 -17.69 17.17 -0.13
N ASP A 319 -18.15 17.71 -1.26
CA ASP A 319 -19.53 18.11 -1.52
C ASP A 319 -20.20 17.11 -2.47
N LEU A 320 -21.13 16.30 -1.94
CA LEU A 320 -21.91 15.32 -2.69
C LEU A 320 -23.35 15.80 -2.96
N THR A 321 -23.70 17.04 -2.56
CA THR A 321 -25.08 17.57 -2.64
C THR A 321 -25.58 17.85 -4.06
N ARG A 322 -24.69 17.69 -5.06
CA ARG A 322 -24.95 17.93 -6.49
C ARG A 322 -25.16 16.66 -7.31
N GLU A 323 -24.94 15.49 -6.71
CA GLU A 323 -25.16 14.19 -7.37
C GLU A 323 -26.60 13.73 -7.10
N GLU A 324 -27.20 13.04 -8.08
CA GLU A 324 -28.60 12.63 -8.01
C GLU A 324 -28.79 11.34 -7.19
N GLY A 325 -29.83 11.32 -6.34
CA GLY A 325 -30.17 10.19 -5.48
C GLY A 325 -29.42 10.17 -4.14
N LEU A 326 -29.58 9.07 -3.39
CA LEU A 326 -28.89 8.88 -2.12
C LEU A 326 -27.52 8.25 -2.38
N LEU A 327 -26.44 9.02 -2.16
CA LEU A 327 -25.08 8.62 -2.50
C LEU A 327 -24.20 8.65 -1.24
N GLU A 328 -23.48 7.56 -1.01
CA GLU A 328 -22.64 7.32 0.17
C GLU A 328 -21.20 6.97 -0.25
N LEU A 329 -20.29 7.93 -0.07
CA LEU A 329 -18.86 7.72 -0.23
C LEU A 329 -18.28 7.17 1.08
N HIS A 330 -17.83 5.93 1.05
CA HIS A 330 -17.16 5.24 2.14
C HIS A 330 -15.64 5.34 1.99
N ILE A 331 -14.98 5.91 3.00
CA ILE A 331 -13.54 6.17 3.04
C ILE A 331 -12.96 5.37 4.21
N ARG A 332 -12.10 4.38 3.94
CA ARG A 332 -11.44 3.56 4.99
C ARG A 332 -9.93 3.55 4.84
N LYS A 333 -9.20 3.41 5.96
CA LYS A 333 -7.77 3.12 5.90
C LYS A 333 -7.53 1.73 5.31
N SER A 334 -6.65 1.68 4.31
CA SER A 334 -6.21 0.46 3.61
C SER A 334 -5.52 -0.52 4.56
N LYS A 335 -4.72 0.02 5.49
CA LYS A 335 -4.05 -0.71 6.58
C LYS A 335 -4.23 0.08 7.89
N PRO A 336 -4.67 -0.53 9.00
CA PRO A 336 -4.76 0.16 10.29
C PRO A 336 -3.40 0.73 10.75
N THR A 337 -2.31 0.02 10.44
CA THR A 337 -0.92 0.37 10.77
C THR A 337 -0.25 1.32 9.77
N SER A 338 -1.02 2.23 9.15
CA SER A 338 -0.48 3.26 8.25
C SER A 338 -0.42 4.62 8.96
N ALA A 339 0.64 5.39 8.69
CA ALA A 339 0.88 6.72 9.26
C ALA A 339 -0.26 7.70 9.01
N CYS A 340 -0.93 7.53 7.86
CA CYS A 340 -2.10 8.27 7.42
C CYS A 340 -3.12 8.50 8.56
N ILE A 341 -3.37 9.77 8.88
CA ILE A 341 -4.47 10.18 9.74
C ILE A 341 -5.59 10.72 8.86
N LEU A 342 -6.73 10.03 8.88
CA LEU A 342 -8.02 10.55 8.44
C LEU A 342 -8.72 11.21 9.65
N LYS A 343 -9.22 12.43 9.47
CA LYS A 343 -10.03 13.15 10.46
C LYS A 343 -11.34 13.64 9.87
N LEU A 344 -12.40 13.56 10.68
CA LEU A 344 -13.69 14.24 10.46
C LEU A 344 -13.90 15.22 11.62
N SER A 345 -14.18 16.50 11.32
CA SER A 345 -14.44 17.53 12.35
C SER A 345 -13.37 17.61 13.45
N SER A 346 -12.09 17.43 13.08
CA SER A 346 -10.90 17.32 13.96
C SER A 346 -10.74 16.02 14.77
N LEU A 347 -11.75 15.14 14.82
CA LEU A 347 -11.65 13.81 15.44
C LEU A 347 -10.97 12.82 14.48
N ILE A 348 -10.05 12.00 14.99
CA ILE A 348 -9.39 10.94 14.21
C ILE A 348 -10.36 9.77 14.02
N GLN A 349 -10.49 9.26 12.79
CA GLN A 349 -11.35 8.12 12.46
C GLN A 349 -10.68 7.21 11.42
N ASP A 350 -10.70 5.89 11.63
CA ASP A 350 -10.15 4.91 10.68
C ASP A 350 -11.10 4.61 9.49
N THR A 351 -12.36 5.06 9.59
CA THR A 351 -13.37 5.00 8.53
C THR A 351 -14.35 6.17 8.66
N VAL A 352 -14.73 6.77 7.53
CA VAL A 352 -15.66 7.89 7.40
C VAL A 352 -16.64 7.57 6.27
N THR A 353 -17.93 7.89 6.46
CA THR A 353 -18.92 7.93 5.37
C THR A 353 -19.35 9.38 5.12
N VAL A 354 -19.39 9.81 3.87
CA VAL A 354 -19.92 11.11 3.43
C VAL A 354 -21.17 10.86 2.58
N THR A 355 -22.26 11.58 2.85
CA THR A 355 -23.56 11.40 2.17
C THR A 355 -23.90 12.59 1.26
N SER A 356 -24.81 12.42 0.30
CA SER A 356 -25.34 13.50 -0.53
C SER A 356 -26.22 14.53 0.22
N GLU A 357 -26.45 14.35 1.53
CA GLU A 357 -27.24 15.30 2.35
C GLU A 357 -26.47 16.59 2.67
N LYS A 358 -25.14 16.53 2.82
CA LYS A 358 -24.34 17.67 3.31
C LYS A 358 -22.86 17.54 2.97
N ALA A 359 -22.26 18.63 2.47
CA ALA A 359 -20.82 18.74 2.31
C ALA A 359 -20.07 18.61 3.66
N LEU A 360 -19.06 17.73 3.71
CA LEU A 360 -18.22 17.50 4.89
C LEU A 360 -16.77 17.88 4.62
N THR A 361 -16.12 18.52 5.60
CA THR A 361 -14.69 18.83 5.51
C THR A 361 -13.86 17.80 6.27
N LEU A 362 -13.02 17.10 5.50
CA LEU A 362 -12.09 16.09 5.96
C LEU A 362 -10.70 16.70 6.08
N ALA A 363 -9.89 16.15 6.99
CA ALA A 363 -8.49 16.49 7.13
C ALA A 363 -7.62 15.23 7.07
N PHE A 364 -6.53 15.32 6.32
CA PHE A 364 -5.59 14.25 6.02
C PHE A 364 -4.18 14.66 6.44
N ILE A 365 -3.45 13.75 7.09
CA ILE A 365 -2.04 13.93 7.44
C ILE A 365 -1.30 12.66 7.02
N ASP A 366 -0.21 12.78 6.26
CA ASP A 366 0.65 11.66 5.82
C ASP A 366 -0.11 10.53 5.07
N CYS A 367 -1.15 10.88 4.30
CA CYS A 367 -1.96 9.94 3.51
C CYS A 367 -1.59 9.98 2.02
N ARG A 368 -1.21 8.83 1.46
CA ARG A 368 -1.02 8.62 0.01
C ARG A 368 -2.20 7.82 -0.56
N GLU A 369 -2.27 7.68 -1.88
CA GLU A 369 -3.39 7.00 -2.56
C GLU A 369 -3.54 5.52 -2.16
N GLU A 370 -2.44 4.84 -1.84
CA GLU A 370 -2.42 3.44 -1.37
C GLU A 370 -2.86 3.25 0.10
N ASP A 371 -2.83 4.32 0.90
CA ASP A 371 -3.12 4.29 2.35
C ASP A 371 -4.63 4.36 2.64
N LEU A 372 -5.43 4.81 1.67
CA LEU A 372 -6.89 4.97 1.78
C LEU A 372 -7.61 4.26 0.64
N LEU A 373 -8.70 3.59 0.96
CA LEU A 373 -9.55 2.88 0.01
C LEU A 373 -10.95 3.49 0.04
N LEU A 374 -11.43 3.87 -1.14
CA LEU A 374 -12.71 4.52 -1.38
C LEU A 374 -13.67 3.51 -2.03
N ASN A 375 -14.91 3.47 -1.55
CA ASN A 375 -16.02 2.75 -2.17
C ASN A 375 -17.22 3.71 -2.26
N ILE A 376 -18.00 3.65 -3.34
CA ILE A 376 -19.22 4.44 -3.47
C ILE A 376 -20.43 3.49 -3.55
N ASN A 377 -21.46 3.77 -2.75
CA ASN A 377 -22.79 3.20 -2.92
C ASN A 377 -23.75 4.32 -3.36
N GLN A 378 -24.61 4.07 -4.35
CA GLN A 378 -25.62 5.02 -4.81
C GLN A 378 -26.96 4.29 -4.96
N THR A 379 -28.00 4.79 -4.30
CA THR A 379 -29.34 4.20 -4.36
C THR A 379 -30.24 5.01 -5.29
N ILE A 380 -30.72 4.35 -6.35
CA ILE A 380 -31.70 4.88 -7.30
C ILE A 380 -33.01 4.11 -7.06
N ALA A 381 -34.02 4.79 -6.53
CA ALA A 381 -35.27 4.17 -6.08
C ALA A 381 -36.50 4.93 -6.59
N CYS A 382 -37.44 4.21 -7.21
CA CYS A 382 -38.67 4.80 -7.73
C CYS A 382 -39.86 4.56 -6.80
N GLN A 383 -40.32 5.61 -6.12
CA GLN A 383 -41.42 5.55 -5.17
C GLN A 383 -42.82 5.53 -5.81
N GLN A 384 -42.96 5.90 -7.10
CA GLN A 384 -44.25 5.96 -7.78
C GLN A 384 -44.20 5.35 -9.19
N GLN A 385 -45.06 4.35 -9.44
CA GLN A 385 -45.10 3.57 -10.67
C GLN A 385 -45.38 4.44 -11.92
N LYS A 386 -46.33 5.38 -11.85
CA LYS A 386 -46.75 6.22 -12.99
C LYS A 386 -45.75 7.28 -13.45
N GLY A 387 -44.75 7.62 -12.63
CA GLY A 387 -43.75 8.64 -12.96
C GLY A 387 -42.38 8.08 -13.37
N CYS A 388 -42.14 6.78 -13.15
CA CYS A 388 -40.83 6.16 -13.33
C CYS A 388 -40.73 5.29 -14.60
N VAL A 389 -41.84 4.73 -15.09
CA VAL A 389 -41.86 4.01 -16.37
C VAL A 389 -41.42 4.95 -17.49
N SER A 390 -40.40 4.55 -18.24
CA SER A 390 -39.68 5.36 -19.26
C SER A 390 -38.66 6.39 -18.73
N SER A 391 -38.43 6.49 -17.42
CA SER A 391 -37.31 7.30 -16.91
C SER A 391 -35.97 6.59 -17.19
N LYS A 392 -35.07 7.29 -17.89
CA LYS A 392 -33.69 6.85 -18.13
C LYS A 392 -32.75 7.52 -17.12
N PHE A 393 -31.83 6.75 -16.56
CA PHE A 393 -30.77 7.21 -15.68
C PHE A 393 -29.41 6.67 -16.15
N SER A 394 -28.32 7.32 -15.74
CA SER A 394 -26.97 7.00 -16.21
C SER A 394 -26.08 6.53 -15.08
N LEU A 395 -25.55 5.31 -15.18
CA LEU A 395 -24.62 4.74 -14.21
C LEU A 395 -23.20 5.20 -14.54
N ARG A 396 -22.81 6.33 -13.93
CA ARG A 396 -21.50 6.99 -14.08
C ARG A 396 -20.73 6.94 -12.76
N VAL A 397 -19.39 6.99 -12.83
CA VAL A 397 -18.58 7.27 -11.64
C VAL A 397 -18.78 8.74 -11.24
N PRO A 398 -19.13 9.04 -9.98
CA PRO A 398 -19.28 10.43 -9.50
C PRO A 398 -17.96 11.20 -9.55
N VAL A 399 -18.04 12.52 -9.79
CA VAL A 399 -16.83 13.36 -9.88
C VAL A 399 -16.33 13.70 -8.48
N LEU A 400 -15.36 12.93 -7.97
CA LEU A 400 -14.73 13.18 -6.68
C LEU A 400 -13.74 14.35 -6.74
N GLU A 401 -13.67 15.10 -5.63
CA GLU A 401 -12.79 16.27 -5.51
C GLU A 401 -11.30 15.92 -5.60
N LYS A 402 -10.53 16.78 -6.28
CA LYS A 402 -9.09 16.54 -6.52
C LYS A 402 -8.24 16.53 -5.25
N CYS A 403 -8.75 17.09 -4.16
CA CYS A 403 -8.09 17.08 -2.86
C CYS A 403 -8.32 15.79 -2.04
N LEU A 404 -9.09 14.83 -2.55
CA LEU A 404 -9.43 13.59 -1.84
C LEU A 404 -8.43 12.46 -2.17
N PRO A 405 -7.44 12.16 -1.30
CA PRO A 405 -6.56 11.01 -1.48
C PRO A 405 -7.32 9.69 -1.35
N GLY A 406 -6.73 8.63 -1.91
CA GLY A 406 -7.23 7.26 -1.82
C GLY A 406 -7.71 6.70 -3.16
N PHE A 407 -7.70 5.37 -3.25
CA PHE A 407 -8.01 4.60 -4.45
C PHE A 407 -9.49 4.19 -4.50
N LEU A 408 -10.23 4.50 -5.58
CA LEU A 408 -11.63 4.06 -5.75
C LEU A 408 -11.68 2.63 -6.30
N GLN A 409 -11.89 1.67 -5.38
CA GLN A 409 -11.93 0.24 -5.67
C GLN A 409 -13.23 -0.19 -6.34
N GLN A 410 -14.37 0.36 -5.90
CA GLN A 410 -15.69 -0.11 -6.29
C GLN A 410 -16.72 1.03 -6.32
N VAL A 411 -17.60 1.00 -7.32
CA VAL A 411 -18.84 1.80 -7.35
C VAL A 411 -20.03 0.85 -7.49
N SER A 412 -21.03 0.99 -6.62
CA SER A 412 -22.20 0.13 -6.52
C SER A 412 -23.48 0.96 -6.68
N TRP A 413 -24.33 0.61 -7.65
CA TRP A 413 -25.64 1.22 -7.83
C TRP A 413 -26.74 0.24 -7.42
N HIS A 414 -27.49 0.59 -6.38
CA HIS A 414 -28.64 -0.17 -5.90
C HIS A 414 -29.90 0.34 -6.60
N LEU A 415 -30.49 -0.49 -7.45
CA LEU A 415 -31.62 -0.14 -8.32
C LEU A 415 -32.90 -0.79 -7.78
N ASN A 416 -33.73 0.03 -7.15
CA ASN A 416 -34.95 -0.41 -6.46
C ASN A 416 -36.20 -0.10 -7.30
N THR A 417 -36.83 -1.15 -7.83
CA THR A 417 -38.06 -1.12 -8.62
C THR A 417 -39.33 -1.11 -7.74
N PRO A 418 -40.46 -0.60 -8.26
CA PRO A 418 -41.78 -0.88 -7.68
C PRO A 418 -42.12 -2.39 -7.76
N GLN A 419 -43.20 -2.82 -7.11
CA GLN A 419 -43.67 -4.21 -7.14
C GLN A 419 -43.86 -4.72 -8.58
N ASP A 420 -43.39 -5.94 -8.82
CA ASP A 420 -43.35 -6.69 -10.09
C ASP A 420 -42.62 -6.01 -11.27
N GLY A 421 -42.05 -4.82 -11.07
CA GLY A 421 -41.28 -4.08 -12.08
C GLY A 421 -39.96 -4.73 -12.47
N ALA A 422 -39.33 -4.17 -13.50
CA ALA A 422 -38.05 -4.67 -14.01
C ALA A 422 -37.06 -3.51 -14.30
N VAL A 423 -35.77 -3.85 -14.34
CA VAL A 423 -34.70 -2.94 -14.76
C VAL A 423 -34.16 -3.40 -16.11
N GLU A 424 -34.09 -2.49 -17.09
CA GLU A 424 -33.28 -2.66 -18.29
C GLU A 424 -31.92 -1.96 -18.12
N LEU A 425 -30.85 -2.65 -18.49
CA LEU A 425 -29.48 -2.14 -18.56
C LEU A 425 -28.97 -2.18 -20.01
N MET A 426 -28.41 -1.08 -20.48
CA MET A 426 -27.83 -0.90 -21.81
C MET A 426 -26.42 -0.31 -21.70
N SER A 427 -25.51 -0.58 -22.64
CA SER A 427 -24.26 0.21 -22.73
C SER A 427 -24.48 1.45 -23.62
N PRO A 428 -23.98 2.63 -23.24
CA PRO A 428 -23.93 3.80 -24.12
C PRO A 428 -23.13 3.55 -25.41
N THR A 429 -22.14 2.66 -25.35
CA THR A 429 -21.39 2.19 -26.54
C THR A 429 -22.17 1.21 -27.42
N GLY A 430 -23.43 0.92 -27.06
CA GLY A 430 -24.35 0.10 -27.82
C GLY A 430 -24.20 -1.41 -27.64
N SER A 431 -23.19 -1.92 -26.92
CA SER A 431 -23.11 -3.35 -26.60
C SER A 431 -22.29 -3.76 -25.38
N LEU A 432 -22.62 -4.95 -24.85
CA LEU A 432 -22.00 -5.64 -23.72
C LEU A 432 -21.57 -7.06 -24.14
N GLN A 433 -20.49 -7.54 -23.54
CA GLN A 433 -20.00 -8.93 -23.57
C GLN A 433 -20.30 -9.57 -22.21
N GLN A 434 -20.79 -10.81 -22.20
CA GLN A 434 -20.85 -11.61 -20.97
C GLN A 434 -19.45 -12.16 -20.67
N SER A 435 -18.98 -11.99 -19.44
CA SER A 435 -17.70 -12.53 -18.97
C SER A 435 -17.90 -13.94 -18.45
N LEU A 436 -17.15 -14.91 -18.99
CA LEU A 436 -17.18 -16.31 -18.60
C LEU A 436 -15.84 -16.72 -17.96
N PRO A 437 -15.81 -17.68 -17.01
CA PRO A 437 -14.57 -18.13 -16.38
C PRO A 437 -13.52 -18.55 -17.42
N GLY A 438 -12.35 -17.91 -17.39
CA GLY A 438 -11.25 -18.13 -18.34
C GLY A 438 -11.27 -17.23 -19.60
N GLN A 439 -12.32 -16.44 -19.83
CA GLN A 439 -12.38 -15.45 -20.89
C GLN A 439 -11.94 -14.08 -20.37
N THR A 440 -10.94 -13.46 -21.00
CA THR A 440 -10.49 -12.10 -20.64
C THR A 440 -11.38 -11.05 -21.28
N CYS A 441 -11.95 -10.15 -20.47
CA CYS A 441 -12.54 -8.90 -20.97
C CYS A 441 -11.43 -7.95 -21.45
N ASN A 442 -11.35 -7.72 -22.77
CA ASN A 442 -10.36 -6.79 -23.36
C ASN A 442 -10.58 -5.33 -22.92
N SER A 443 -11.80 -4.98 -22.51
CA SER A 443 -12.11 -3.74 -21.81
C SER A 443 -11.92 -3.94 -20.30
N SER A 444 -11.12 -3.07 -19.67
CA SER A 444 -10.61 -3.27 -18.30
C SER A 444 -11.62 -3.14 -17.15
N ILE A 445 -12.89 -2.83 -17.45
CA ILE A 445 -13.96 -2.59 -16.48
C ILE A 445 -14.91 -3.79 -16.45
N LEU A 446 -15.12 -4.33 -15.25
CA LEU A 446 -15.97 -5.48 -14.97
C LEU A 446 -17.23 -5.01 -14.25
N LEU A 447 -18.38 -5.25 -14.87
CA LEU A 447 -19.72 -4.91 -14.39
C LEU A 447 -20.39 -6.18 -13.86
N THR A 448 -20.39 -6.36 -12.54
CA THR A 448 -21.08 -7.48 -11.88
C THR A 448 -22.51 -7.06 -11.54
N VAL A 449 -23.50 -7.87 -11.92
CA VAL A 449 -24.91 -7.62 -11.59
C VAL A 449 -25.41 -8.70 -10.63
N THR A 450 -25.97 -8.31 -9.50
CA THR A 450 -26.52 -9.20 -8.46
C THR A 450 -27.96 -8.86 -8.14
N GLU A 451 -28.76 -9.85 -7.75
CA GLU A 451 -30.13 -9.63 -7.25
C GLU A 451 -30.14 -9.31 -5.75
N HIS A 452 -30.98 -8.37 -5.34
CA HIS A 452 -31.13 -7.93 -3.94
C HIS A 452 -32.11 -8.83 -3.17
N GLU A 453 -31.76 -10.12 -3.04
CA GLU A 453 -32.47 -11.12 -2.23
C GLU A 453 -31.56 -11.73 -1.14
N GLN A 454 -32.12 -12.52 -0.22
CA GLN A 454 -31.46 -13.06 0.99
C GLN A 454 -30.16 -13.88 0.76
N GLN A 455 -29.79 -14.20 -0.48
CA GLN A 455 -28.55 -14.91 -0.83
C GLN A 455 -27.69 -14.18 -1.89
N GLY A 456 -28.05 -12.96 -2.29
CA GLY A 456 -27.21 -12.09 -3.14
C GLY A 456 -26.80 -12.69 -4.49
N MET A 457 -27.65 -13.53 -5.11
CA MET A 457 -27.31 -14.31 -6.30
C MET A 457 -26.85 -13.40 -7.46
N ALA A 458 -25.68 -13.70 -8.02
CA ALA A 458 -25.16 -12.98 -9.18
C ALA A 458 -25.95 -13.36 -10.44
N VAL A 459 -26.50 -12.38 -11.15
CA VAL A 459 -27.12 -12.57 -12.47
C VAL A 459 -26.03 -12.86 -13.50
N GLY A 460 -24.91 -12.14 -13.44
CA GLY A 460 -23.74 -12.37 -14.28
C GLY A 460 -22.69 -11.28 -14.17
N GLN A 461 -21.59 -11.48 -14.87
CA GLN A 461 -20.55 -10.47 -15.09
C GLN A 461 -20.54 -10.05 -16.55
N PHE A 462 -20.38 -8.74 -16.78
CA PHE A 462 -20.41 -8.13 -18.10
C PHE A 462 -19.25 -7.15 -18.26
N CYS A 463 -18.88 -6.87 -19.51
CA CYS A 463 -17.93 -5.82 -19.87
C CYS A 463 -18.32 -5.18 -21.22
N PRO A 464 -17.89 -3.95 -21.55
CA PRO A 464 -18.24 -3.29 -22.82
C PRO A 464 -17.88 -4.05 -24.11
N GLN A 465 -18.47 -3.61 -25.24
CA GLN A 465 -18.10 -3.95 -26.63
C GLN A 465 -18.45 -5.36 -27.19
N GLY A 466 -19.34 -6.12 -26.55
CA GLY A 466 -19.76 -7.46 -27.02
C GLY A 466 -20.91 -7.49 -28.04
N PRO A 467 -21.76 -8.54 -28.01
CA PRO A 467 -22.94 -8.72 -28.87
C PRO A 467 -24.29 -8.49 -28.15
N ILE A 468 -24.33 -8.38 -26.82
CA ILE A 468 -25.56 -8.14 -26.06
C ILE A 468 -25.90 -6.64 -26.18
N ARG A 469 -27.14 -6.31 -26.56
CA ARG A 469 -27.64 -4.93 -26.67
C ARG A 469 -28.20 -4.39 -25.37
N SER A 470 -29.02 -5.19 -24.69
CA SER A 470 -29.56 -4.88 -23.37
C SER A 470 -29.85 -6.14 -22.56
N VAL A 471 -29.90 -5.97 -21.24
CA VAL A 471 -30.24 -7.01 -20.25
C VAL A 471 -31.37 -6.48 -19.39
N GLN A 472 -32.52 -7.15 -19.42
CA GLN A 472 -33.72 -6.81 -18.66
C GLN A 472 -33.92 -7.85 -17.54
N ILE A 473 -34.18 -7.38 -16.32
CA ILE A 473 -34.23 -8.22 -15.11
C ILE A 473 -35.43 -7.83 -14.25
N GLN A 474 -36.34 -8.78 -13.98
CA GLN A 474 -37.48 -8.59 -13.10
C GLN A 474 -37.10 -8.83 -11.63
N SER A 475 -36.33 -7.89 -11.07
CA SER A 475 -35.92 -7.89 -9.66
C SER A 475 -35.31 -6.53 -9.27
N ASN A 476 -35.20 -6.29 -7.96
CA ASN A 476 -34.28 -5.27 -7.43
C ASN A 476 -32.84 -5.78 -7.64
N ILE A 477 -31.97 -4.96 -8.22
CA ILE A 477 -30.59 -5.37 -8.54
C ILE A 477 -29.56 -4.39 -7.99
N THR A 478 -28.37 -4.91 -7.71
CA THR A 478 -27.17 -4.09 -7.51
C THR A 478 -26.24 -4.29 -8.71
N VAL A 479 -25.84 -3.18 -9.32
CA VAL A 479 -24.81 -3.15 -10.36
C VAL A 479 -23.52 -2.69 -9.72
N THR A 480 -22.43 -3.45 -9.88
CA THR A 480 -21.11 -3.16 -9.31
C THR A 480 -20.09 -2.98 -10.42
N ALA A 481 -19.50 -1.79 -10.52
CA ALA A 481 -18.31 -1.56 -11.33
C ALA A 481 -17.03 -1.78 -10.51
N SER A 482 -16.10 -2.53 -11.11
CA SER A 482 -14.75 -2.76 -10.61
C SER A 482 -13.76 -2.83 -11.77
N HIS A 483 -12.46 -2.66 -11.50
CA HIS A 483 -11.42 -2.73 -12.52
C HIS A 483 -10.69 -4.08 -12.45
N ALA A 484 -10.61 -4.81 -13.57
CA ALA A 484 -10.02 -6.14 -13.61
C ALA A 484 -8.53 -6.14 -13.18
N ASP A 485 -7.74 -5.22 -13.73
CA ASP A 485 -6.32 -5.05 -13.39
C ASP A 485 -6.10 -4.26 -12.07
N GLY A 486 -7.16 -3.91 -11.33
CA GLY A 486 -7.04 -3.10 -10.11
C GLY A 486 -6.50 -1.67 -10.30
N ARG A 487 -6.91 -0.95 -11.36
CA ARG A 487 -6.67 0.50 -11.50
C ARG A 487 -7.84 1.32 -10.92
N ASP A 488 -7.56 2.58 -10.60
CA ASP A 488 -8.50 3.48 -9.90
C ASP A 488 -9.68 3.87 -10.81
N LEU A 489 -10.91 3.65 -10.32
CA LEU A 489 -12.14 4.00 -11.06
C LEU A 489 -12.35 5.53 -11.18
N LYS A 490 -11.67 6.37 -10.39
CA LYS A 490 -11.70 7.86 -10.52
C LYS A 490 -11.36 8.36 -11.93
N GLN A 491 -10.62 7.58 -12.72
CA GLN A 491 -10.19 7.95 -14.07
C GLN A 491 -11.32 7.83 -15.11
N ILE A 492 -12.45 7.23 -14.76
CA ILE A 492 -13.59 7.00 -15.66
C ILE A 492 -14.52 8.22 -15.64
N THR A 493 -14.47 9.02 -16.70
CA THR A 493 -15.33 10.22 -16.86
C THR A 493 -16.59 9.98 -17.70
N TYR A 494 -16.73 8.79 -18.30
CA TYR A 494 -17.85 8.43 -19.18
C TYR A 494 -18.84 7.47 -18.49
N PRO A 495 -20.13 7.49 -18.88
CA PRO A 495 -21.12 6.57 -18.33
C PRO A 495 -20.83 5.13 -18.74
N LEU A 496 -21.00 4.19 -17.79
CA LEU A 496 -20.74 2.76 -18.02
C LEU A 496 -21.98 2.03 -18.57
N LEU A 497 -23.15 2.39 -18.02
CA LEU A 497 -24.45 1.86 -18.44
C LEU A 497 -25.49 3.00 -18.47
N GLU A 498 -26.45 2.89 -19.39
CA GLU A 498 -27.77 3.49 -19.22
C GLU A 498 -28.68 2.46 -18.54
N GLY A 499 -29.51 2.93 -17.62
CA GLY A 499 -30.56 2.13 -16.99
C GLY A 499 -31.93 2.77 -17.18
N SER A 500 -32.97 1.94 -17.21
CA SER A 500 -34.37 2.39 -17.19
C SER A 500 -35.26 1.36 -16.50
N ILE A 501 -36.28 1.85 -15.80
CA ILE A 501 -37.27 0.99 -15.12
C ILE A 501 -38.46 0.74 -16.05
N LEU A 502 -38.82 -0.53 -16.18
CA LEU A 502 -39.87 -1.06 -17.03
C LEU A 502 -41.04 -1.60 -16.19
N GLU A 503 -42.19 -1.78 -16.86
CA GLU A 503 -43.32 -2.54 -16.33
C GLU A 503 -42.99 -4.05 -16.21
N SER A 504 -43.93 -4.83 -15.68
CA SER A 504 -43.71 -6.24 -15.37
C SER A 504 -43.47 -7.10 -16.61
N LEU A 505 -42.37 -7.86 -16.58
CA LEU A 505 -42.02 -8.83 -17.62
C LEU A 505 -42.77 -10.15 -17.40
N LYS A 506 -42.89 -10.96 -18.46
CA LYS A 506 -43.40 -12.34 -18.37
C LYS A 506 -42.29 -13.33 -17.97
N GLU A 507 -41.06 -13.04 -18.38
CA GLU A 507 -39.87 -13.81 -18.12
C GLU A 507 -38.96 -13.06 -17.12
N ARG A 508 -38.29 -13.77 -16.21
CA ARG A 508 -37.47 -13.12 -15.16
C ARG A 508 -36.26 -12.37 -15.75
N TYR A 509 -35.72 -12.88 -16.85
CA TYR A 509 -34.60 -12.27 -17.57
C TYR A 509 -34.85 -12.26 -19.08
N ILE A 510 -34.72 -11.11 -19.72
CA ILE A 510 -34.75 -10.97 -21.20
C ILE A 510 -33.43 -10.35 -21.64
N ILE A 511 -32.75 -10.96 -22.61
CA ILE A 511 -31.43 -10.53 -23.07
C ILE A 511 -31.45 -10.35 -24.58
N ASN A 512 -31.33 -9.10 -25.04
CA ASN A 512 -31.32 -8.77 -26.46
C ASN A 512 -29.91 -8.99 -27.03
N VAL A 513 -29.78 -9.82 -28.08
CA VAL A 513 -28.48 -10.21 -28.66
C VAL A 513 -28.45 -9.91 -30.15
N MET A 514 -27.38 -9.27 -30.61
CA MET A 514 -27.15 -8.90 -32.01
C MET A 514 -25.73 -9.36 -32.41
N PRO A 515 -25.56 -10.62 -32.87
CA PRO A 515 -24.25 -11.16 -33.24
C PRO A 515 -23.57 -10.38 -34.37
N LYS A 516 -22.24 -10.27 -34.34
CA LYS A 516 -21.44 -9.66 -35.42
C LYS A 516 -21.18 -10.70 -36.52
N LYS A 517 -21.05 -10.25 -37.77
CA LYS A 517 -20.71 -11.11 -38.92
C LYS A 517 -19.41 -11.89 -38.65
N ASP A 518 -19.39 -13.17 -39.04
CA ASP A 518 -18.28 -14.12 -38.87
C ASP A 518 -17.78 -14.29 -37.42
N SER A 519 -18.55 -13.83 -36.42
CA SER A 519 -18.22 -14.01 -35.01
C SER A 519 -19.00 -15.17 -34.39
N SER A 520 -18.37 -15.80 -33.40
CA SER A 520 -19.01 -16.78 -32.51
C SER A 520 -19.28 -16.12 -31.16
N VAL A 521 -20.52 -16.25 -30.68
CA VAL A 521 -21.01 -15.64 -29.44
C VAL A 521 -21.34 -16.73 -28.45
N LEU A 522 -20.67 -16.72 -27.29
CA LEU A 522 -21.05 -17.52 -26.14
C LEU A 522 -22.09 -16.77 -25.30
N LEU A 523 -23.20 -17.45 -24.99
CA LEU A 523 -24.25 -17.00 -24.08
C LEU A 523 -24.41 -18.04 -22.97
N ALA A 524 -24.20 -17.64 -21.73
CA ALA A 524 -24.41 -18.49 -20.57
C ALA A 524 -25.66 -18.08 -19.80
N THR A 525 -26.38 -19.07 -19.27
CA THR A 525 -27.50 -18.87 -18.35
C THR A 525 -27.14 -17.94 -17.18
N PRO A 526 -28.09 -17.14 -16.66
CA PRO A 526 -27.88 -16.35 -15.44
C PRO A 526 -27.32 -17.18 -14.28
N ALA A 527 -26.47 -16.56 -13.47
CA ALA A 527 -25.69 -17.18 -12.39
C ALA A 527 -24.71 -18.29 -12.83
N TRP A 528 -24.30 -18.37 -14.11
CA TRP A 528 -23.20 -19.25 -14.53
C TRP A 528 -21.90 -18.96 -13.75
N PRO A 529 -21.15 -19.99 -13.24
CA PRO A 529 -21.40 -21.43 -13.35
C PRO A 529 -22.24 -22.04 -12.20
N ALA A 530 -22.61 -21.27 -11.17
CA ALA A 530 -23.39 -21.76 -10.04
C ALA A 530 -24.79 -22.27 -10.45
N GLY A 531 -25.38 -21.66 -11.49
CA GLY A 531 -26.62 -22.07 -12.15
C GLY A 531 -27.84 -21.25 -11.73
N MET A 532 -28.83 -21.23 -12.61
CA MET A 532 -30.01 -20.36 -12.51
C MET A 532 -30.77 -20.55 -11.19
N LYS A 533 -31.37 -19.46 -10.71
CA LYS A 533 -32.33 -19.49 -9.61
C LYS A 533 -33.47 -20.49 -9.91
N PRO A 534 -33.90 -21.32 -8.94
CA PRO A 534 -35.04 -22.22 -9.11
C PRO A 534 -36.30 -21.50 -9.61
N GLN A 535 -37.07 -22.17 -10.47
CA GLN A 535 -38.34 -21.68 -11.02
C GLN A 535 -38.24 -20.36 -11.83
N SER A 536 -37.04 -19.96 -12.28
CA SER A 536 -36.85 -18.80 -13.15
C SER A 536 -36.80 -19.16 -14.65
N THR A 537 -37.08 -18.18 -15.50
CA THR A 537 -37.03 -18.27 -16.97
C THR A 537 -36.08 -17.21 -17.53
N VAL A 538 -35.38 -17.56 -18.61
CA VAL A 538 -34.54 -16.62 -19.38
C VAL A 538 -34.87 -16.74 -20.86
N SER A 539 -34.96 -15.61 -21.55
CA SER A 539 -35.19 -15.53 -22.99
C SER A 539 -34.16 -14.64 -23.67
N TRP A 540 -33.38 -15.20 -24.58
CA TRP A 540 -32.49 -14.45 -25.46
C TRP A 540 -33.20 -14.14 -26.78
N ILE A 541 -33.30 -12.86 -27.12
CA ILE A 541 -33.87 -12.39 -28.39
C ILE A 541 -32.71 -12.19 -29.36
N VAL A 542 -32.51 -13.13 -30.28
CA VAL A 542 -31.34 -13.17 -31.17
C VAL A 542 -31.72 -12.60 -32.54
N SER A 543 -31.25 -11.38 -32.81
CA SER A 543 -31.61 -10.61 -34.02
C SER A 543 -30.43 -10.48 -34.99
N PHE A 544 -30.65 -10.83 -36.26
CA PHE A 544 -29.63 -10.69 -37.32
C PHE A 544 -30.25 -10.45 -38.72
N PRO A 545 -29.50 -9.89 -39.69
CA PRO A 545 -30.01 -9.65 -41.05
C PRO A 545 -30.23 -10.93 -41.87
N SER A 546 -31.27 -10.95 -42.71
CA SER A 546 -31.76 -12.16 -43.43
C SER A 546 -30.83 -12.73 -44.52
N GLN A 547 -29.74 -12.06 -44.85
CA GLN A 547 -28.66 -12.60 -45.68
C GLN A 547 -27.68 -13.54 -44.93
N PHE A 548 -27.92 -13.76 -43.64
CA PHE A 548 -27.17 -14.69 -42.79
C PHE A 548 -28.06 -15.83 -42.29
N GLU A 549 -27.41 -16.89 -41.82
CA GLU A 549 -28.01 -18.01 -41.09
C GLU A 549 -27.20 -18.23 -39.80
N ALA A 550 -27.87 -18.51 -38.69
CA ALA A 550 -27.23 -18.66 -37.38
C ALA A 550 -27.19 -20.13 -36.95
N ASN A 551 -25.99 -20.67 -36.76
CA ASN A 551 -25.82 -21.99 -36.15
C ASN A 551 -25.86 -21.86 -34.62
N VAL A 552 -26.73 -22.61 -33.97
CA VAL A 552 -26.92 -22.64 -32.51
C VAL A 552 -26.47 -24.00 -31.98
N GLU A 553 -25.46 -23.99 -31.12
CA GLU A 553 -24.87 -25.18 -30.51
C GLU A 553 -24.88 -25.07 -28.98
N PHE A 554 -24.92 -26.19 -28.27
CA PHE A 554 -24.97 -26.23 -26.80
C PHE A 554 -23.68 -26.86 -26.29
N THR A 555 -22.72 -26.03 -25.90
CA THR A 555 -21.33 -26.43 -25.60
C THR A 555 -21.16 -27.04 -24.22
N ASN A 556 -21.94 -26.56 -23.24
CA ASN A 556 -21.92 -27.05 -21.86
C ASN A 556 -23.34 -27.05 -21.30
N ILE A 557 -23.71 -28.12 -20.61
CA ILE A 557 -25.03 -28.36 -20.02
C ILE A 557 -24.80 -29.12 -18.71
N SER A 558 -25.20 -28.55 -17.58
CA SER A 558 -25.09 -29.23 -16.28
C SER A 558 -26.14 -30.34 -16.12
N GLN A 559 -25.94 -31.24 -15.16
CA GLN A 559 -26.95 -32.24 -14.80
C GLN A 559 -27.78 -31.77 -13.61
N VAL A 560 -29.09 -31.69 -13.79
CA VAL A 560 -30.07 -31.29 -12.76
C VAL A 560 -31.18 -32.32 -12.67
N SER A 561 -31.59 -32.64 -11.44
CA SER A 561 -32.73 -33.51 -11.14
C SER A 561 -33.81 -32.69 -10.45
N CYS A 562 -35.07 -32.85 -10.87
CA CYS A 562 -36.19 -32.00 -10.51
C CYS A 562 -37.33 -32.83 -9.89
N ALA A 563 -38.13 -32.24 -8.99
CA ALA A 563 -39.21 -32.96 -8.31
C ALA A 563 -40.46 -33.16 -9.19
N ASN A 564 -41.10 -32.06 -9.62
CA ASN A 564 -42.46 -32.09 -10.21
C ASN A 564 -42.57 -31.40 -11.58
N ARG A 565 -41.46 -30.94 -12.18
CA ARG A 565 -41.38 -30.30 -13.50
C ARG A 565 -40.00 -30.55 -14.10
N HIS A 566 -39.91 -30.75 -15.41
CA HIS A 566 -38.61 -30.80 -16.12
C HIS A 566 -38.12 -29.37 -16.39
N THR A 567 -36.80 -29.21 -16.57
CA THR A 567 -36.23 -28.03 -17.25
C THR A 567 -36.45 -28.16 -18.76
N SER A 568 -36.50 -27.02 -19.45
CA SER A 568 -36.62 -26.98 -20.91
C SER A 568 -35.59 -26.04 -21.55
N ILE A 569 -35.16 -26.41 -22.76
CA ILE A 569 -34.48 -25.53 -23.71
C ILE A 569 -35.35 -25.49 -24.96
N GLU A 570 -35.68 -24.31 -25.45
CA GLU A 570 -36.56 -24.09 -26.58
C GLU A 570 -35.95 -23.04 -27.52
N VAL A 571 -35.96 -23.32 -28.83
CA VAL A 571 -35.55 -22.37 -29.87
C VAL A 571 -36.71 -22.21 -30.86
N GLN A 572 -37.25 -21.00 -30.91
CA GLN A 572 -38.44 -20.66 -31.68
C GLN A 572 -38.11 -19.53 -32.67
N LYS A 573 -38.37 -19.76 -33.96
CA LYS A 573 -38.26 -18.73 -34.99
C LYS A 573 -39.16 -17.53 -34.68
N GLN A 574 -38.72 -16.32 -35.02
CA GLN A 574 -39.49 -15.10 -34.72
C GLN A 574 -40.75 -14.96 -35.60
N SER A 575 -40.83 -15.66 -36.74
CA SER A 575 -42.04 -15.70 -37.58
C SER A 575 -43.13 -16.60 -36.98
N SER A 576 -44.39 -16.14 -36.99
CA SER A 576 -45.54 -16.84 -36.38
C SER A 576 -46.01 -18.11 -37.11
N ARG A 577 -45.23 -18.58 -38.10
CA ARG A 577 -45.43 -19.86 -38.81
C ARG A 577 -44.21 -20.79 -38.70
N GLY A 578 -43.19 -20.40 -37.93
CA GLY A 578 -41.94 -21.14 -37.83
C GLY A 578 -42.02 -22.39 -36.95
N GLU A 579 -41.07 -23.30 -37.16
CA GLU A 579 -40.87 -24.48 -36.33
C GLU A 579 -40.31 -24.08 -34.95
N THR A 580 -40.85 -24.72 -33.90
CA THR A 580 -40.29 -24.69 -32.54
C THR A 580 -39.48 -25.97 -32.30
N TYR A 581 -38.22 -25.81 -31.94
CA TYR A 581 -37.39 -26.91 -31.45
C TYR A 581 -37.39 -26.85 -29.92
N SER A 582 -37.73 -27.95 -29.25
CA SER A 582 -37.66 -28.02 -27.78
C SER A 582 -37.07 -29.35 -27.31
N TRP A 583 -36.31 -29.27 -26.23
CA TRP A 583 -35.67 -30.41 -25.57
C TRP A 583 -35.94 -30.37 -24.07
N ARG A 584 -36.10 -31.55 -23.48
CA ARG A 584 -36.06 -31.75 -22.01
C ARG A 584 -34.65 -32.17 -21.62
N MET A 585 -34.29 -31.99 -20.35
CA MET A 585 -32.96 -32.35 -19.82
C MET A 585 -32.55 -33.81 -20.06
N ASP A 586 -33.54 -34.69 -20.19
CA ASP A 586 -33.41 -36.12 -20.41
C ASP A 586 -32.94 -36.46 -21.85
N GLU A 587 -32.98 -35.49 -22.76
CA GLU A 587 -32.53 -35.58 -24.15
C GLU A 587 -31.31 -34.69 -24.37
N LYS A 588 -30.33 -35.14 -25.17
CA LYS A 588 -29.22 -34.27 -25.59
C LYS A 588 -29.70 -33.29 -26.67
N PRO A 589 -29.63 -31.96 -26.45
CA PRO A 589 -29.93 -30.98 -27.49
C PRO A 589 -29.03 -31.18 -28.71
N LYS A 590 -29.57 -30.92 -29.89
CA LYS A 590 -28.85 -30.99 -31.17
C LYS A 590 -28.51 -29.57 -31.62
N SER A 591 -27.45 -29.43 -32.41
CA SER A 591 -27.18 -28.18 -33.13
C SER A 591 -28.31 -27.87 -34.12
N VAL A 592 -28.74 -26.61 -34.21
CA VAL A 592 -29.82 -26.18 -35.10
C VAL A 592 -29.42 -24.92 -35.86
N VAL A 593 -29.71 -24.90 -37.17
CA VAL A 593 -29.46 -23.74 -38.04
C VAL A 593 -30.76 -22.94 -38.19
N MET A 594 -30.71 -21.66 -37.84
CA MET A 594 -31.82 -20.71 -37.93
C MET A 594 -31.62 -19.78 -39.13
N GLU A 595 -32.58 -19.79 -40.06
CA GLU A 595 -32.56 -18.97 -41.28
C GLU A 595 -33.08 -17.53 -41.07
N GLU A 596 -33.58 -17.21 -39.88
CA GLU A 596 -34.12 -15.92 -39.47
C GLU A 596 -33.91 -15.69 -37.96
N SER A 597 -34.12 -14.46 -37.49
CA SER A 597 -34.09 -14.11 -36.06
C SER A 597 -34.97 -15.04 -35.22
N PHE A 598 -34.55 -15.31 -33.99
CA PHE A 598 -35.19 -16.32 -33.13
C PHE A 598 -35.14 -15.98 -31.64
N TYR A 599 -36.04 -16.60 -30.90
CA TYR A 599 -36.04 -16.65 -29.44
C TYR A 599 -35.36 -17.94 -29.00
N LEU A 600 -34.39 -17.84 -28.09
CA LEU A 600 -33.86 -18.97 -27.32
C LEU A 600 -34.38 -18.82 -25.90
N ASN A 601 -35.29 -19.70 -25.48
CA ASN A 601 -35.95 -19.67 -24.18
C ASN A 601 -35.44 -20.85 -23.34
N MET A 602 -35.20 -20.64 -22.05
CA MET A 602 -34.89 -21.71 -21.10
C MET A 602 -35.67 -21.56 -19.81
N SER A 603 -36.17 -22.67 -19.27
CA SER A 603 -36.90 -22.70 -18.00
C SER A 603 -36.24 -23.60 -16.97
N ASN A 604 -36.08 -23.08 -15.75
CA ASN A 604 -35.54 -23.83 -14.62
C ASN A 604 -36.65 -24.43 -13.74
N CYS A 605 -36.39 -25.60 -13.18
CA CYS A 605 -37.27 -26.30 -12.25
C CYS A 605 -37.00 -25.88 -10.80
N LYS A 606 -37.61 -26.59 -9.83
CA LYS A 606 -37.08 -26.68 -8.46
C LYS A 606 -36.29 -27.97 -8.35
N SER A 607 -34.97 -27.86 -8.22
CA SER A 607 -34.08 -29.01 -8.20
C SER A 607 -34.09 -29.74 -6.85
N VAL A 608 -33.88 -31.05 -6.93
CA VAL A 608 -33.60 -31.96 -5.80
C VAL A 608 -32.10 -32.23 -5.70
N LYS A 609 -31.40 -32.23 -6.84
CA LYS A 609 -29.94 -32.39 -6.92
C LYS A 609 -29.40 -31.64 -8.14
N GLY A 610 -28.25 -30.98 -7.96
CA GLY A 610 -27.62 -30.14 -8.99
C GLY A 610 -28.33 -28.81 -9.23
N SER A 611 -27.75 -28.01 -10.12
CA SER A 611 -28.27 -26.73 -10.59
C SER A 611 -28.36 -26.73 -12.11
N PHE A 612 -29.29 -25.96 -12.67
CA PHE A 612 -29.48 -25.82 -14.11
C PHE A 612 -28.60 -24.70 -14.66
N SER A 613 -27.71 -25.03 -15.60
CA SER A 613 -26.79 -24.08 -16.20
C SER A 613 -26.40 -24.55 -17.61
N VAL A 614 -26.36 -23.63 -18.57
CA VAL A 614 -26.13 -23.93 -19.99
C VAL A 614 -25.25 -22.84 -20.60
N VAL A 615 -24.33 -23.23 -21.50
CA VAL A 615 -23.58 -22.32 -22.37
C VAL A 615 -23.88 -22.65 -23.83
N SER A 616 -24.64 -21.76 -24.47
CA SER A 616 -24.95 -21.81 -25.89
C SER A 616 -23.91 -21.04 -26.70
N GLN A 617 -23.55 -21.57 -27.86
CA GLN A 617 -22.69 -20.92 -28.85
C GLN A 617 -23.52 -20.59 -30.09
N ILE A 618 -23.51 -19.32 -30.50
CA ILE A 618 -24.23 -18.82 -31.69
C ILE A 618 -23.20 -18.29 -32.68
N THR A 619 -23.12 -18.89 -33.87
CA THR A 619 -22.18 -18.48 -34.93
C THR A 619 -22.95 -17.99 -36.15
N LEU A 620 -22.68 -16.76 -36.60
CA LEU A 620 -23.40 -16.13 -37.71
C LEU A 620 -22.68 -16.36 -39.05
N LEU A 621 -23.28 -17.15 -39.94
CA LEU A 621 -22.73 -17.57 -41.23
C LEU A 621 -23.43 -16.86 -42.39
N LYS A 622 -22.69 -16.55 -43.47
CA LYS A 622 -23.29 -15.97 -44.69
C LYS A 622 -24.05 -17.04 -45.47
N ARG A 623 -25.36 -16.86 -45.64
CA ARG A 623 -26.26 -17.83 -46.28
C ARG A 623 -25.82 -18.11 -47.72
N LYS A 624 -25.71 -19.39 -48.10
CA LYS A 624 -25.35 -19.79 -49.47
C LYS A 624 -26.57 -19.71 -50.38
N ASN A 625 -26.54 -18.80 -51.37
CA ASN A 625 -27.62 -18.55 -52.32
C ASN A 625 -27.85 -19.73 -53.30
N LYS A 626 -28.52 -20.81 -52.83
CA LYS A 626 -28.89 -21.99 -53.63
C LYS A 626 -29.67 -21.63 -54.91
N SER A 627 -30.46 -20.55 -54.87
CA SER A 627 -31.20 -20.01 -56.01
C SER A 627 -30.30 -19.54 -57.17
N LEU A 628 -29.16 -18.92 -56.87
CA LEU A 628 -28.22 -18.45 -57.88
C LEU A 628 -27.57 -19.61 -58.63
N THR A 629 -27.19 -20.68 -57.92
CA THR A 629 -26.60 -21.89 -58.50
C THR A 629 -27.59 -22.63 -59.41
N ILE A 630 -28.88 -22.65 -59.05
CA ILE A 630 -29.95 -23.23 -59.87
C ILE A 630 -30.22 -22.35 -61.11
N ALA A 631 -30.23 -21.03 -60.98
CA ALA A 631 -30.39 -20.13 -62.12
C ALA A 631 -29.25 -20.29 -63.14
N LEU A 632 -28.00 -20.34 -62.67
CA LEU A 632 -26.81 -20.52 -63.52
C LEU A 632 -26.80 -21.88 -64.25
N SER A 633 -27.22 -22.97 -63.60
CA SER A 633 -27.30 -24.28 -64.27
C SER A 633 -28.42 -24.32 -65.32
N VAL A 634 -29.60 -23.76 -65.03
CA VAL A 634 -30.71 -23.66 -65.99
C VAL A 634 -30.34 -22.80 -67.20
N VAL A 635 -29.67 -21.65 -67.00
CA VAL A 635 -29.16 -20.80 -68.10
C VAL A 635 -28.12 -21.54 -68.93
N SER A 636 -27.23 -22.32 -68.31
CA SER A 636 -26.23 -23.13 -69.02
C SER A 636 -26.87 -24.20 -69.91
N VAL A 637 -27.91 -24.88 -69.42
CA VAL A 637 -28.68 -25.88 -70.20
C VAL A 637 -29.45 -25.21 -71.35
N LEU A 638 -30.06 -24.05 -71.12
CA LEU A 638 -30.75 -23.28 -72.17
C LEU A 638 -29.79 -22.83 -73.28
N LEU A 639 -28.61 -22.32 -72.92
CA LEU A 639 -27.56 -21.96 -73.89
C LEU A 639 -27.12 -23.17 -74.72
N LEU A 640 -26.93 -24.33 -74.10
CA LEU A 640 -26.56 -25.56 -74.81
C LEU A 640 -27.64 -25.96 -75.84
N LEU A 641 -28.93 -25.88 -75.47
CA LEU A 641 -30.05 -26.17 -76.37
C LEU A 641 -30.13 -25.19 -77.54
N VAL A 642 -29.87 -23.89 -77.30
CA VAL A 642 -29.81 -22.87 -78.37
C VAL A 642 -28.66 -23.15 -79.34
N VAL A 643 -27.47 -23.51 -78.84
CA VAL A 643 -26.31 -23.88 -79.69
C VAL A 643 -26.62 -25.12 -80.54
N ILE A 644 -27.28 -26.14 -79.97
CA ILE A 644 -27.72 -27.33 -80.71
C ILE A 644 -28.72 -26.96 -81.82
N ALA A 645 -29.70 -26.10 -81.52
CA ALA A 645 -30.65 -25.62 -82.52
C ALA A 645 -29.97 -24.86 -83.67
N PHE A 646 -29.03 -23.96 -83.36
CA PHE A 646 -28.23 -23.26 -84.37
C PHE A 646 -27.37 -24.22 -85.21
N ALA A 647 -26.79 -25.27 -84.60
CA ALA A 647 -26.04 -26.29 -85.33
C ALA A 647 -26.91 -27.06 -86.32
N VAL A 648 -28.13 -27.46 -85.92
CA VAL A 648 -29.11 -28.13 -86.80
C VAL A 648 -29.52 -27.22 -87.97
N VAL A 649 -29.84 -25.94 -87.70
CA VAL A 649 -30.17 -24.95 -88.75
C VAL A 649 -28.98 -24.74 -89.70
N CYS A 650 -27.76 -24.68 -89.18
CA CYS A 650 -26.54 -24.57 -90.00
C CYS A 650 -26.31 -25.80 -90.88
N VAL A 651 -26.58 -27.02 -90.39
CA VAL A 651 -26.50 -28.25 -91.18
C VAL A 651 -27.55 -28.27 -92.30
N ILE A 652 -28.79 -27.86 -92.02
CA ILE A 652 -29.86 -27.78 -93.02
C ILE A 652 -29.50 -26.75 -94.11
N ASN A 653 -29.03 -25.56 -93.74
CA ASN A 653 -28.62 -24.53 -94.70
C ASN A 653 -27.35 -24.91 -95.48
N ARG A 654 -26.37 -25.58 -94.85
CA ARG A 654 -25.20 -26.14 -95.57
C ARG A 654 -25.57 -27.26 -96.55
N ARG A 655 -26.61 -28.05 -96.28
CA ARG A 655 -27.15 -29.03 -97.25
C ARG A 655 -27.83 -28.32 -98.43
N LYS A 656 -28.64 -27.29 -98.20
CA LYS A 656 -29.25 -26.49 -99.29
C LYS A 656 -28.21 -25.77 -100.17
N LYS A 657 -27.08 -25.33 -99.61
CA LYS A 657 -26.06 -24.55 -100.35
C LYS A 657 -25.06 -25.38 -101.17
N LYS A 658 -25.24 -26.70 -101.29
CA LYS A 658 -24.24 -27.62 -101.90
C LYS A 658 -24.62 -28.17 -103.29
N GLN A 659 -25.64 -27.61 -103.95
CA GLN A 659 -26.20 -28.14 -105.21
C GLN A 659 -26.18 -27.13 -106.38
N GLN A 660 -25.58 -25.94 -106.22
CA GLN A 660 -25.59 -24.91 -107.26
C GLN A 660 -24.30 -24.05 -107.25
N ASN A 661 -23.38 -24.38 -108.17
CA ASN A 661 -22.46 -23.50 -108.93
C ASN A 661 -21.12 -24.21 -109.24
N SER A 662 -20.66 -24.09 -110.48
CA SER A 662 -19.31 -24.45 -110.93
C SER A 662 -18.89 -23.58 -112.13
N HIS A 663 -17.59 -23.28 -112.22
CA HIS A 663 -16.90 -22.53 -113.29
C HIS A 663 -17.20 -20.99 -113.36
N PRO A 664 -16.37 -20.16 -114.05
CA PRO A 664 -15.09 -19.69 -113.48
C PRO A 664 -14.78 -18.17 -113.72
N GLU A 665 -13.52 -17.78 -113.48
CA GLU A 665 -12.89 -16.45 -113.69
C GLU A 665 -12.75 -16.05 -115.18
N VAL A 666 -12.23 -14.89 -115.64
CA VAL A 666 -11.38 -13.75 -115.14
C VAL A 666 -11.76 -12.48 -115.96
N SER A 667 -11.23 -11.23 -115.89
CA SER A 667 -10.23 -10.43 -115.13
C SER A 667 -10.45 -8.92 -115.45
N VAL A 668 -9.72 -7.96 -114.82
CA VAL A 668 -9.21 -6.66 -115.39
C VAL A 668 -8.40 -5.89 -114.30
N TYR A 669 -7.66 -4.82 -114.65
CA TYR A 669 -6.39 -4.41 -113.99
C TYR A 669 -6.28 -2.90 -113.61
N ASN A 670 -5.86 -2.67 -112.35
CA ASN A 670 -4.93 -1.68 -111.75
C ASN A 670 -4.42 -0.46 -112.60
N PRO A 671 -4.29 0.75 -112.02
CA PRO A 671 -3.17 1.17 -111.12
C PRO A 671 -3.64 1.71 -109.75
N ASN A 672 -2.84 1.93 -108.69
CA ASN A 672 -1.51 1.48 -108.21
C ASN A 672 -1.38 1.92 -106.71
N GLY A 673 -0.39 1.57 -105.87
CA GLY A 673 0.82 0.72 -105.98
C GLY A 673 1.86 1.10 -104.89
N HIS A 674 2.86 0.24 -104.60
CA HIS A 674 3.99 0.45 -103.64
C HIS A 674 3.61 0.46 -102.12
N ALA A 675 4.48 0.24 -101.11
CA ALA A 675 5.90 -0.18 -101.05
C ALA A 675 6.30 -0.97 -99.77
N PHE A 676 7.23 -1.92 -99.95
CA PHE A 676 8.41 -2.39 -99.17
C PHE A 676 8.67 -2.00 -97.69
N LEU A 677 9.31 -2.80 -96.79
CA LEU A 677 9.63 -4.26 -96.52
C LEU A 677 10.74 -4.28 -95.38
N PRO A 678 11.32 -5.39 -94.81
CA PRO A 678 10.94 -6.82 -94.61
C PRO A 678 11.25 -7.50 -93.20
N VAL A 679 10.52 -8.59 -92.84
CA VAL A 679 10.91 -9.99 -92.39
C VAL A 679 12.33 -10.26 -91.75
N PRO A 680 12.61 -11.20 -90.76
CA PRO A 680 11.95 -12.50 -90.39
C PRO A 680 11.81 -12.97 -88.88
N LYS A 681 11.00 -14.04 -88.67
CA LYS A 681 11.08 -15.31 -87.84
C LYS A 681 12.03 -15.42 -86.61
N THR A 682 11.85 -16.30 -85.59
CA THR A 682 11.05 -17.54 -85.32
C THR A 682 10.33 -17.45 -83.91
N THR A 683 9.89 -18.45 -83.11
CA THR A 683 9.95 -19.96 -83.09
C THR A 683 8.69 -20.61 -82.41
N GLU A 684 8.85 -21.71 -81.66
CA GLU A 684 7.89 -22.75 -81.19
C GLU A 684 7.53 -22.77 -79.68
N ASP A 685 6.36 -23.40 -79.42
CA ASP A 685 5.92 -24.31 -78.34
C ASP A 685 5.51 -23.90 -76.88
N ASP A 686 4.24 -24.26 -76.62
CA ASP A 686 3.61 -24.96 -75.48
C ASP A 686 3.22 -24.36 -74.10
N GLU A 687 1.90 -24.48 -73.89
CA GLU A 687 1.13 -24.86 -72.70
C GLU A 687 0.88 -23.94 -71.48
N HIS A 688 -0.43 -23.75 -71.24
CA HIS A 688 -1.15 -23.76 -69.95
C HIS A 688 -1.25 -22.48 -69.06
N ILE A 689 -2.48 -21.93 -69.03
CA ILE A 689 -3.30 -21.64 -67.82
C ILE A 689 -2.80 -20.56 -66.81
N TYR A 690 -3.62 -19.64 -66.26
CA TYR A 690 -5.09 -19.42 -66.26
C TYR A 690 -5.42 -17.90 -66.29
N HIS A 691 -6.66 -17.57 -66.66
CA HIS A 691 -7.33 -16.28 -66.36
C HIS A 691 -7.48 -16.06 -64.83
N CYS A 692 -7.82 -14.90 -64.27
CA CYS A 692 -8.63 -13.80 -64.82
C CYS A 692 -8.38 -12.43 -64.15
N ILE A 693 -8.86 -11.38 -64.80
CA ILE A 693 -9.20 -10.06 -64.22
C ILE A 693 -10.56 -10.19 -63.51
N ASP A 694 -10.91 -9.28 -62.59
CA ASP A 694 -12.31 -8.86 -62.45
C ASP A 694 -12.41 -7.32 -62.34
N ASP A 695 -13.52 -6.77 -62.83
CA ASP A 695 -13.78 -5.33 -62.98
C ASP A 695 -14.61 -4.79 -61.81
N THR A 696 -14.71 -3.46 -61.67
CA THR A 696 -16.02 -2.82 -61.44
C THR A 696 -16.02 -1.30 -61.72
N MET A 697 -16.73 -0.91 -62.78
CA MET A 697 -17.40 0.40 -62.85
C MET A 697 -18.84 0.23 -62.27
N VAL A 698 -19.66 1.26 -61.99
CA VAL A 698 -20.37 2.10 -62.99
C VAL A 698 -21.09 3.28 -62.30
N TYR A 699 -20.81 4.49 -62.82
CA TYR A 699 -21.67 5.68 -63.03
C TYR A 699 -22.74 6.14 -62.03
N GLY A 700 -22.80 7.46 -61.86
CA GLY A 700 -23.96 8.23 -61.40
C GLY A 700 -23.75 9.73 -61.61
N HIS A 701 -24.51 10.38 -62.49
CA HIS A 701 -24.31 11.79 -62.87
C HIS A 701 -25.63 12.58 -62.93
N LEU A 702 -25.53 13.89 -62.67
CA LEU A 702 -26.48 14.98 -63.02
C LEU A 702 -27.89 14.96 -62.40
N LEU A 703 -28.15 15.95 -61.52
CA LEU A 703 -29.38 16.76 -61.57
C LEU A 703 -29.15 18.17 -60.97
N LYS A 704 -29.94 19.13 -61.47
CA LYS A 704 -29.94 20.61 -61.33
C LYS A 704 -29.75 21.18 -59.89
N HIS A 705 -29.01 22.27 -59.63
CA HIS A 705 -29.06 23.71 -60.06
C HIS A 705 -29.97 24.63 -59.18
N GLY A 706 -29.42 25.81 -58.82
CA GLY A 706 -29.97 26.84 -57.89
C GLY A 706 -28.92 27.19 -56.81
N GLU A 707 -28.16 28.30 -56.90
CA GLU A 707 -28.50 29.68 -56.46
C GLU A 707 -28.48 29.81 -54.91
N GLU A 708 -27.67 30.66 -54.23
CA GLU A 708 -26.69 31.70 -54.63
C GLU A 708 -25.58 31.92 -53.54
N VAL A 709 -24.40 32.44 -53.95
CA VAL A 709 -23.52 33.47 -53.29
C VAL A 709 -23.25 33.40 -51.76
N ASN A 710 -22.02 33.50 -51.20
CA ASN A 710 -20.61 33.54 -51.69
C ASN A 710 -19.67 33.29 -50.48
N ASP A 711 -18.53 32.61 -50.66
CA ASP A 711 -17.18 33.16 -50.39
C ASP A 711 -16.06 32.18 -50.83
N PHE A 712 -14.80 32.63 -50.81
CA PHE A 712 -13.73 32.16 -51.72
C PHE A 712 -12.97 30.86 -51.37
N GLU A 713 -12.33 30.29 -52.40
CA GLU A 713 -11.69 28.96 -52.43
C GLU A 713 -10.35 28.83 -51.66
N PRO A 714 -10.03 27.62 -51.14
CA PRO A 714 -8.68 27.20 -50.78
C PRO A 714 -8.06 26.25 -51.83
N ALA A 715 -6.74 26.34 -52.10
CA ALA A 715 -6.07 25.39 -53.01
C ALA A 715 -4.55 25.19 -52.76
N VAL A 716 -4.07 23.99 -53.11
CA VAL A 716 -2.66 23.56 -53.34
C VAL A 716 -1.67 23.52 -52.16
N ASP A 717 -1.70 22.39 -51.45
CA ASP A 717 -0.60 21.41 -51.35
C ASP A 717 0.87 21.88 -51.45
N SER A 718 1.65 21.68 -50.37
CA SER A 718 3.00 21.08 -50.42
C SER A 718 3.62 20.96 -49.02
N TYR A 719 4.22 19.80 -48.70
CA TYR A 719 5.05 19.62 -47.49
C TYR A 719 6.52 19.89 -47.79
N GLN A 720 7.15 20.77 -47.01
CA GLN A 720 8.60 20.99 -46.97
C GLN A 720 9.12 20.82 -45.54
N ALA A 721 10.33 20.27 -45.40
CA ALA A 721 10.95 19.97 -44.10
C ALA A 721 12.26 20.76 -43.89
N PHE A 722 12.56 21.10 -42.64
CA PHE A 722 13.75 21.84 -42.20
C PHE A 722 14.06 21.40 -40.75
N THR A 723 15.14 20.66 -40.44
CA THR A 723 16.54 21.09 -40.18
C THR A 723 16.66 22.30 -39.25
N GLY A 724 17.43 22.29 -38.15
CA GLY A 724 18.31 21.29 -37.51
C GLY A 724 18.58 21.73 -36.05
N PRO A 725 19.78 21.62 -35.46
CA PRO A 725 21.01 20.94 -35.90
C PRO A 725 21.38 19.74 -34.98
N THR A 726 22.59 19.19 -35.12
CA THR A 726 23.03 17.96 -34.42
C THR A 726 24.45 18.11 -33.86
N GLU A 727 24.71 17.54 -32.69
CA GLU A 727 26.07 17.25 -32.21
C GLU A 727 26.09 15.89 -31.47
N VAL A 728 26.77 14.89 -32.04
CA VAL A 728 27.05 13.57 -31.45
C VAL A 728 28.35 13.02 -32.04
N GLN A 729 29.34 12.69 -31.21
CA GLN A 729 30.48 11.83 -31.56
C GLN A 729 31.24 11.36 -30.28
N PRO A 730 32.05 10.28 -30.32
CA PRO A 730 31.50 8.92 -30.24
C PRO A 730 32.18 8.06 -29.16
N LEU A 731 31.76 6.79 -29.04
CA LEU A 731 32.59 5.72 -28.47
C LEU A 731 32.70 4.56 -29.46
N THR A 732 33.87 3.88 -29.45
CA THR A 732 34.33 2.98 -30.50
C THR A 732 34.51 1.56 -29.97
N GLU A 733 34.16 0.54 -30.75
CA GLU A 733 34.44 -0.87 -30.44
C GLU A 733 35.89 -1.25 -30.77
N HIS A 734 36.53 -2.05 -29.91
CA HIS A 734 37.46 -3.14 -30.27
C HIS A 734 37.83 -3.93 -29.00
N ARG A 735 38.14 -5.24 -29.02
CA ARG A 735 37.83 -6.35 -29.97
C ARG A 735 38.43 -7.64 -29.37
N GLU A 736 37.68 -8.74 -29.27
CA GLU A 736 38.27 -10.10 -29.30
C GLU A 736 37.26 -11.19 -29.67
N ASN A 737 37.75 -12.32 -30.19
CA ASN A 737 36.95 -13.38 -30.81
C ASN A 737 36.63 -14.55 -29.86
N THR A 738 35.49 -15.22 -30.06
CA THR A 738 35.49 -16.66 -30.43
C THR A 738 34.16 -17.13 -31.03
N ASP A 739 34.21 -18.15 -31.88
CA ASP A 739 33.07 -18.72 -32.60
C ASP A 739 32.21 -19.68 -31.76
N LYS A 740 30.90 -19.75 -32.06
CA LYS A 740 30.23 -20.99 -32.53
C LYS A 740 28.75 -20.81 -32.92
N ILE A 741 28.18 -21.87 -33.50
CA ILE A 741 26.91 -21.95 -34.25
C ILE A 741 25.88 -22.77 -33.44
N GLN A 742 24.58 -22.57 -33.73
CA GLN A 742 23.40 -23.34 -33.22
C GLN A 742 23.08 -23.13 -31.71
N GLU A 743 21.84 -23.33 -31.21
CA GLU A 743 20.62 -23.89 -31.82
C GLU A 743 19.33 -23.25 -31.26
N VAL A 744 18.16 -23.54 -31.85
CA VAL A 744 16.83 -23.10 -31.35
C VAL A 744 16.37 -24.01 -30.20
N GLY A 745 16.20 -23.45 -28.99
CA GLY A 745 15.93 -24.19 -27.75
C GLY A 745 14.56 -23.96 -27.10
N VAL A 746 13.78 -25.04 -27.00
CA VAL A 746 12.42 -25.16 -26.43
C VAL A 746 12.23 -24.53 -25.03
N TYR A 747 11.04 -23.96 -24.81
CA TYR A 747 10.56 -23.37 -23.54
C TYR A 747 10.60 -24.37 -22.35
N ARG A 748 10.97 -23.89 -21.15
CA ARG A 748 10.88 -24.67 -19.89
C ARG A 748 10.07 -23.92 -18.83
N PRO A 749 9.31 -24.62 -17.95
CA PRO A 749 8.60 -23.98 -16.84
C PRO A 749 9.54 -23.40 -15.77
N PHE A 750 9.08 -22.38 -15.06
CA PHE A 750 9.79 -21.77 -13.93
C PHE A 750 9.85 -22.71 -12.71
N THR A 751 11.04 -22.87 -12.14
CA THR A 751 11.25 -23.34 -10.76
C THR A 751 11.78 -22.18 -9.92
N GLY A 752 11.28 -22.03 -8.68
CA GLY A 752 11.62 -20.90 -7.82
C GLY A 752 13.10 -20.82 -7.39
N PRO A 753 13.60 -19.64 -7.00
CA PRO A 753 15.01 -19.43 -6.69
C PRO A 753 15.42 -20.08 -5.36
N GLN A 754 16.61 -20.69 -5.36
CA GLN A 754 17.36 -21.00 -4.13
C GLN A 754 18.59 -20.10 -4.06
N ASN A 755 18.83 -19.55 -2.86
CA ASN A 755 20.03 -18.80 -2.44
C ASN A 755 20.26 -17.44 -3.14
N ALA A 756 21.04 -16.58 -2.48
CA ALA A 756 21.24 -15.18 -2.84
C ALA A 756 22.69 -14.88 -3.29
N PRO A 757 22.93 -13.90 -4.18
CA PRO A 757 24.27 -13.43 -4.52
C PRO A 757 24.88 -12.50 -3.45
N GLU A 758 26.21 -12.45 -3.41
CA GLU A 758 26.98 -11.56 -2.52
C GLU A 758 27.00 -10.09 -3.00
N VAL A 759 27.30 -9.17 -2.07
CA VAL A 759 27.32 -7.72 -2.32
C VAL A 759 28.77 -7.22 -2.44
N PRO A 760 29.15 -6.52 -3.54
CA PRO A 760 30.45 -5.85 -3.63
C PRO A 760 30.53 -4.60 -2.75
N GLU A 761 31.64 -4.42 -2.03
CA GLU A 761 31.91 -3.21 -1.26
C GLU A 761 32.08 -1.97 -2.14
N ARG A 762 31.77 -0.78 -1.58
CA ARG A 762 32.17 0.51 -2.17
C ARG A 762 32.74 1.45 -1.11
N SER A 763 34.02 1.78 -1.27
CA SER A 763 34.75 2.75 -0.46
C SER A 763 34.29 4.21 -0.75
N PRO A 764 34.45 5.15 0.21
CA PRO A 764 33.93 6.51 0.09
C PRO A 764 34.78 7.42 -0.83
N ARG A 765 34.17 8.51 -1.33
CA ARG A 765 34.88 9.63 -1.99
C ARG A 765 34.73 10.92 -1.16
N GLN A 766 35.81 11.71 -1.10
CA GLN A 766 35.91 12.98 -0.36
C GLN A 766 35.56 14.22 -1.23
N GLY A 767 35.19 15.31 -0.56
CA GLY A 767 35.19 16.69 -1.09
C GLY A 767 33.89 17.12 -1.79
N ARG A 768 33.38 18.34 -1.63
CA ARG A 768 34.02 19.60 -1.17
C ARG A 768 33.00 20.54 -0.47
N ASN A 769 33.49 21.41 0.40
CA ASN A 769 32.82 22.66 0.76
C ASN A 769 33.01 23.72 -0.35
N PRO A 770 32.05 24.65 -0.50
CA PRO A 770 32.37 26.08 -0.59
C PRO A 770 32.03 26.83 0.71
N ALA A 771 32.42 28.11 0.83
CA ALA A 771 32.39 28.88 2.08
C ALA A 771 31.52 30.16 2.01
N HIS A 772 31.42 30.84 3.16
CA HIS A 772 30.65 32.05 3.47
C HIS A 772 30.83 33.27 2.55
N ALA A 773 29.72 34.00 2.36
CA ALA A 773 29.54 35.45 2.59
C ALA A 773 28.04 35.63 2.96
N GLU A 774 27.65 36.24 4.08
CA GLU A 774 27.47 37.70 4.33
C GLU A 774 26.41 38.37 3.40
N GLN A 775 25.49 39.24 3.87
CA GLN A 775 25.45 40.02 5.12
C GLN A 775 24.01 40.44 5.55
N GLN A 776 23.79 40.59 6.86
CA GLN A 776 22.89 41.49 7.63
C GLN A 776 21.50 41.94 7.11
N GLY A 777 20.47 41.95 8.00
CA GLY A 777 19.24 42.72 7.78
C GLY A 777 18.16 42.67 8.90
N ALA A 778 18.07 43.75 9.68
CA ALA A 778 16.91 44.21 10.50
C ALA A 778 16.41 43.38 11.71
N ASP A 779 16.84 43.78 12.91
CA ASP A 779 16.08 43.66 14.16
C ASP A 779 14.74 44.44 14.11
N LYS A 780 13.72 43.96 14.83
CA LYS A 780 12.68 44.86 15.38
C LYS A 780 11.98 44.30 16.63
N LYS A 781 12.44 44.73 17.80
CA LYS A 781 11.68 44.62 19.06
C LYS A 781 10.42 45.48 19.01
N ILE A 782 9.32 44.98 19.55
CA ILE A 782 8.29 45.79 20.22
C ILE A 782 8.05 45.14 21.58
N SER A 783 8.08 45.94 22.65
CA SER A 783 7.76 45.50 24.01
C SER A 783 6.28 45.79 24.29
N GLY A 784 5.68 45.01 25.19
CA GLY A 784 4.30 45.19 25.65
C GLY A 784 4.07 44.41 26.93
N ASP A 785 4.19 45.10 28.06
CA ASP A 785 4.04 44.53 29.40
C ASP A 785 2.57 44.39 29.84
N ASP A 786 2.36 43.64 30.92
CA ASP A 786 1.28 43.81 31.90
C ASP A 786 -0.19 43.78 31.42
N LYS A 787 -0.91 42.67 31.71
CA LYS A 787 -1.38 42.47 33.11
C LYS A 787 -2.01 41.12 33.42
N ILE A 788 -1.94 40.77 34.70
CA ILE A 788 -2.71 39.72 35.37
C ILE A 788 -4.11 40.27 35.68
N VAL A 789 -5.14 39.45 35.46
CA VAL A 789 -6.47 39.61 36.08
C VAL A 789 -6.91 38.22 36.56
N GLU A 790 -6.99 38.05 37.87
CA GLU A 790 -7.83 37.01 38.48
C GLU A 790 -9.29 37.43 38.34
N ASP A 791 -10.20 36.48 38.16
CA ASP A 791 -11.60 36.68 38.58
C ASP A 791 -12.16 35.38 39.17
N GLN A 792 -13.10 35.51 40.10
CA GLN A 792 -13.44 34.47 41.07
C GLN A 792 -14.74 33.71 40.75
N VAL A 793 -14.71 32.43 41.14
CA VAL A 793 -15.80 31.67 41.80
C VAL A 793 -17.25 32.14 41.53
N ARG A 794 -18.02 31.26 40.87
CA ARG A 794 -19.47 31.18 41.14
C ARG A 794 -19.97 29.74 41.29
N THR A 795 -20.11 29.33 42.55
CA THR A 795 -21.02 28.27 43.01
C THR A 795 -22.49 28.70 42.78
N THR A 796 -23.55 27.88 42.84
CA THR A 796 -23.88 26.56 43.46
C THR A 796 -25.15 26.03 42.71
N PRO A 797 -25.91 24.98 43.13
CA PRO A 797 -25.60 23.72 43.82
C PRO A 797 -26.22 22.44 43.17
N GLY A 798 -25.52 21.30 43.30
CA GLY A 798 -26.08 20.05 43.86
C GLY A 798 -27.06 19.15 43.08
N LEU A 799 -26.75 17.83 43.07
CA LEU A 799 -27.67 16.79 43.52
C LEU A 799 -26.88 15.60 44.12
N LYS A 800 -27.51 14.79 44.99
CA LYS A 800 -26.91 13.59 45.62
C LYS A 800 -27.43 12.31 44.97
N ILE A 801 -26.58 11.29 44.83
CA ILE A 801 -26.98 9.87 44.76
C ILE A 801 -26.03 9.08 45.68
N ALA A 802 -26.54 8.02 46.31
CA ALA A 802 -25.83 7.20 47.31
C ALA A 802 -25.23 5.92 46.70
N PRO A 803 -24.23 5.27 47.33
CA PRO A 803 -23.71 3.98 46.88
C PRO A 803 -24.72 2.83 47.13
N LEU A 804 -24.64 1.79 46.30
CA LEU A 804 -25.23 0.47 46.60
C LEU A 804 -24.24 -0.37 47.42
N ALA A 805 -24.78 -1.33 48.18
CA ALA A 805 -24.01 -2.22 49.05
C ALA A 805 -23.72 -3.58 48.41
N ASP A 806 -22.71 -4.27 48.96
CA ASP A 806 -22.40 -5.67 48.69
C ASP A 806 -23.47 -6.63 49.26
N PRO A 807 -23.57 -7.86 48.72
CA PRO A 807 -24.24 -8.97 49.37
C PRO A 807 -23.23 -9.92 50.07
N GLU A 808 -23.49 -10.21 51.34
CA GLU A 808 -23.19 -11.51 51.96
C GLU A 808 -24.05 -12.60 51.25
N GLU A 809 -23.82 -13.91 51.31
CA GLU A 809 -23.03 -14.77 52.22
C GLU A 809 -22.76 -16.12 51.49
N ASP A 810 -21.94 -17.01 52.08
CA ASP A 810 -22.22 -18.45 52.33
C ASP A 810 -20.93 -19.30 52.37
N ASP A 811 -20.86 -20.24 53.32
CA ASP A 811 -19.69 -21.07 53.65
C ASP A 811 -19.95 -22.55 53.27
N SER A 812 -18.93 -23.26 52.75
CA SER A 812 -18.97 -24.73 52.75
C SER A 812 -17.59 -25.40 52.68
N GLU A 813 -17.26 -26.19 53.70
CA GLU A 813 -16.01 -26.93 53.82
C GLU A 813 -16.05 -28.32 53.16
N THR A 814 -15.29 -28.51 52.08
CA THR A 814 -14.50 -29.76 51.82
C THR A 814 -15.23 -31.13 51.68
N PRO A 815 -14.53 -32.25 51.44
CA PRO A 815 -13.53 -32.49 50.37
C PRO A 815 -13.83 -33.74 49.53
N LEU A 816 -13.30 -33.79 48.30
CA LEU A 816 -12.76 -35.01 47.66
C LEU A 816 -11.88 -34.68 46.44
#